data_AF-A0A9P4QXL3-F1
#
_entry.id   AF-A0A9P4QXL3-F1
#
_cell.length_a   1.000
_cell.length_b   1.000
_cell.length_c   1.000
_cell.angle_alpha   90.00
_cell.angle_beta   90.00
_cell.angle_gamma   90.00
#
_symmetry.space_group_name_H-M   'P 1'
#
loop_
_entity.id
_entity.type
_entity.pdbx_description
1 polymer ?
#
loop_
_entity_poly.entity_id
_entity_poly.type
_entity_poly.pdbx_seq_one_letter_code
_entity_poly.pdbx_strand_id
1 'polypeptide(L)'
;MPGFPASPRSFTNANIPIYPDPGHDRTSLKGDEPVEHICPKCSASSKDQPIHCISVSPAPPPYNSVALRTPSPGRLAVPALNVQTSGQWSKPLQPNRPARAFRLDDERRTYVRYRRNAFSPISPQISEQAIGHSRQCQIGLGIPDVPFKPDISPITPGMAEKAGGLFGTSNLAQKFEQKLWTYSASRNVVKRWLMEIISWTLSALCMTGIIIVLCFHQQRPLPRWPLGLTLNALISILAKAASAALLLPVSEALGQLKWNWFKSKNKESKKMWDFELFDNASRGPWGSVVLLFRTKGRSLAALGAAVTIFALAMDPFFQQVVGFPEQWRLQPTIGFIPRATTYISYVAGQYQMDGIGLLEIDQAMSAKAYHYFYDNGTKPVAGTSGNITRPEIPLICPNTNCTWSQYESLGICNRCADITDLLEFGCRSSTLDWIKAPNPTPDQSSWMYPNGTACGWYLKADDTLLMAGYSTDLDTNHTGEVLISRSQPLYDLFTRAPLQGYPAKLNDTRNPISHFVVVSGEDVVQVRQNATPIAHECIISWCVETLHSTISGGDYSENKTDTVYNNTLGADPWTTYEAFDGSDYVGVGFIYRENVTIVGKTGYEYQISNWTHTKILTIFDDIFPSTYTVTNSTGVAETGLRFREYMTTGYRLRNGTYNPFLYDNITAHFDRMVRDFTNIVRSATDSIEMVNGSAFDQVSVVEVRWEWLSLPLCLLVFTLIFLVATIVQSSMEQDVGVWKTSATATLLYGLPDDVRKMFVAVKDNKGTPLANARHARLKWMSGAGWRLSGANAFSPTSPRARRTPPQVTEWD
;
A
#
# COMPACT_ATOMS: atom_id res chain seq x y z
N MET A 1 3.26 -60.06 59.55
CA MET A 1 4.41 -59.76 60.45
C MET A 1 4.99 -58.39 60.06
N PRO A 2 5.75 -57.71 60.94
CA PRO A 2 5.61 -56.25 61.10
C PRO A 2 6.74 -55.40 60.50
N GLY A 3 6.48 -54.09 60.33
CA GLY A 3 7.50 -53.08 59.99
C GLY A 3 6.94 -51.67 59.74
N PHE A 4 6.56 -50.94 60.80
CA PHE A 4 6.40 -49.48 60.72
C PHE A 4 7.78 -48.80 60.61
N PRO A 5 7.86 -47.66 59.91
CA PRO A 5 8.42 -46.47 60.55
C PRO A 5 7.55 -45.21 60.35
N ALA A 6 7.77 -44.20 61.19
CA ALA A 6 7.03 -42.93 61.18
C ALA A 6 7.74 -41.83 60.35
N SER A 7 7.02 -40.75 60.02
CA SER A 7 7.61 -39.51 59.50
C SER A 7 8.44 -38.78 60.57
N PRO A 8 9.26 -37.77 60.20
CA PRO A 8 8.79 -36.41 60.53
C PRO A 8 9.30 -35.25 59.62
N ARG A 9 8.49 -34.17 59.58
CA ARG A 9 8.86 -32.74 59.42
C ARG A 9 9.40 -32.29 58.04
N SER A 10 9.04 -31.13 57.47
CA SER A 10 8.59 -29.79 57.95
C SER A 10 9.71 -28.93 58.58
N PHE A 11 10.19 -27.91 57.85
CA PHE A 11 11.20 -26.96 58.33
C PHE A 11 10.77 -25.51 58.19
N THR A 12 10.92 -24.75 59.27
CA THR A 12 10.78 -23.29 59.34
C THR A 12 11.79 -22.72 60.36
N ASN A 13 12.40 -21.58 60.01
CA ASN A 13 13.02 -20.57 60.90
C ASN A 13 14.37 -20.83 61.62
N ALA A 14 15.29 -19.88 61.42
CA ALA A 14 16.06 -19.17 62.46
C ALA A 14 16.27 -17.71 61.96
N ASN A 15 16.08 -16.60 62.69
CA ASN A 15 16.46 -16.17 64.07
C ASN A 15 17.98 -15.90 64.19
N ILE A 16 18.52 -14.84 64.86
CA ILE A 16 18.05 -13.67 65.66
C ILE A 16 19.28 -12.67 65.78
N PRO A 17 19.28 -11.40 66.31
CA PRO A 17 18.35 -10.62 67.16
C PRO A 17 17.99 -9.18 66.63
N ILE A 18 17.47 -8.30 67.50
CA ILE A 18 17.48 -6.80 67.44
C ILE A 18 17.82 -6.27 68.85
N TYR A 19 18.48 -5.11 68.99
CA TYR A 19 18.47 -4.26 70.22
C TYR A 19 18.58 -2.74 69.87
N PRO A 20 18.09 -1.78 70.70
CA PRO A 20 17.78 -0.40 70.27
C PRO A 20 18.44 0.75 71.06
N ASP A 21 18.10 2.00 70.65
CA ASP A 21 18.22 3.30 71.36
C ASP A 21 19.62 3.91 71.63
N PRO A 22 19.73 5.23 71.93
CA PRO A 22 18.76 6.33 71.84
C PRO A 22 19.22 7.51 70.94
N GLY A 23 18.44 8.59 70.83
CA GLY A 23 18.76 9.78 70.00
C GLY A 23 18.79 11.13 70.74
N HIS A 24 19.12 12.22 70.02
CA HIS A 24 18.99 13.62 70.48
C HIS A 24 18.94 14.65 69.33
N ASP A 25 18.04 15.64 69.44
CA ASP A 25 18.21 17.11 69.29
C ASP A 25 19.09 17.71 68.16
N ARG A 26 18.76 18.85 67.49
CA ARG A 26 17.73 19.90 67.75
C ARG A 26 17.60 20.92 66.59
N THR A 27 16.40 21.52 66.38
CA THR A 27 16.11 22.91 65.84
C THR A 27 16.62 23.35 64.43
N SER A 28 16.03 24.32 63.68
CA SER A 28 14.71 25.01 63.68
C SER A 28 14.53 25.89 62.39
N LEU A 29 13.34 26.50 62.21
CA LEU A 29 12.96 27.69 61.39
C LEU A 29 12.72 27.61 59.85
N LYS A 30 11.48 27.99 59.46
CA LYS A 30 10.96 28.84 58.33
C LYS A 30 11.61 28.82 56.92
N GLY A 31 10.87 28.99 55.80
CA GLY A 31 9.43 29.24 55.61
C GLY A 31 9.04 29.63 54.15
N ASP A 32 7.80 30.12 53.98
CA ASP A 32 7.21 30.91 52.86
C ASP A 32 6.80 30.20 51.52
N GLU A 33 6.02 30.93 50.70
CA GLU A 33 5.07 30.44 49.66
C GLU A 33 5.55 30.54 48.18
N PRO A 34 4.88 29.87 47.21
CA PRO A 34 5.27 29.85 45.79
C PRO A 34 4.65 30.97 44.93
N VAL A 35 5.21 31.18 43.73
CA VAL A 35 4.75 32.17 42.72
C VAL A 35 4.51 31.51 41.35
N GLU A 36 3.40 31.84 40.68
CA GLU A 36 3.06 31.37 39.33
C GLU A 36 3.84 32.09 38.22
N HIS A 37 4.10 31.41 37.09
CA HIS A 37 4.51 32.03 35.82
C HIS A 37 3.69 31.48 34.63
N ILE A 38 3.38 32.37 33.68
CA ILE A 38 2.38 32.16 32.61
C ILE A 38 3.06 31.95 31.25
N CYS A 39 2.52 31.05 30.42
CA CYS A 39 3.00 30.84 29.04
C CYS A 39 2.28 31.76 28.01
N PRO A 40 2.99 32.30 27.00
CA PRO A 40 2.41 33.18 25.98
C PRO A 40 1.71 32.42 24.84
N LYS A 41 0.82 33.13 24.12
CA LYS A 41 0.18 32.68 22.87
C LYS A 41 0.90 33.25 21.64
N CYS A 42 0.95 32.50 20.54
CA CYS A 42 1.46 32.98 19.25
C CYS A 42 0.33 33.37 18.28
N SER A 43 0.58 34.40 17.46
CA SER A 43 -0.33 34.92 16.43
C SER A 43 0.28 34.83 15.03
N ALA A 44 -0.54 34.63 13.99
CA ALA A 44 -0.07 34.33 12.63
C ALA A 44 0.05 35.56 11.71
N SER A 45 1.06 35.57 10.82
CA SER A 45 1.07 36.39 9.60
C SER A 45 2.08 35.91 8.54
N SER A 46 1.66 35.95 7.26
CA SER A 46 2.46 36.07 6.03
C SER A 46 3.59 35.07 5.65
N LYS A 47 3.29 34.23 4.64
CA LYS A 47 4.17 33.80 3.51
C LYS A 47 5.49 33.06 3.79
N ASP A 48 5.48 31.71 3.68
CA ASP A 48 6.04 30.95 2.53
C ASP A 48 6.33 29.46 2.86
N GLN A 49 5.35 28.58 2.57
CA GLN A 49 5.44 27.10 2.48
C GLN A 49 5.92 26.29 3.74
N PRO A 50 5.77 24.95 3.78
CA PRO A 50 4.50 24.24 3.58
C PRO A 50 4.15 23.26 4.73
N ILE A 51 2.86 23.25 5.09
CA ILE A 51 2.03 22.16 5.66
C ILE A 51 2.75 21.02 6.41
N HIS A 52 2.59 20.99 7.75
CA HIS A 52 2.18 19.78 8.49
C HIS A 52 1.66 20.13 9.90
N CYS A 53 0.36 20.42 10.00
CA CYS A 53 -0.37 20.51 11.27
C CYS A 53 -1.72 19.81 11.10
N ILE A 54 -1.95 18.71 11.82
CA ILE A 54 -3.27 18.06 11.94
C ILE A 54 -3.68 18.16 13.41
N SER A 55 -4.90 18.63 13.66
CA SER A 55 -5.44 18.86 15.00
C SER A 55 -5.87 17.56 15.67
N VAL A 56 -5.31 17.26 16.84
CA VAL A 56 -5.88 16.30 17.78
C VAL A 56 -6.88 17.05 18.67
N SER A 57 -8.12 16.59 18.73
CA SER A 57 -9.13 17.15 19.65
C SER A 57 -8.90 16.64 21.08
N PRO A 58 -9.23 17.42 22.13
CA PRO A 58 -8.95 17.03 23.50
C PRO A 58 -9.84 15.88 23.97
N ALA A 59 -9.26 14.96 24.75
CA ALA A 59 -10.02 13.94 25.49
C ALA A 59 -10.78 14.58 26.67
N PRO A 60 -11.94 14.02 27.09
CA PRO A 60 -12.62 14.44 28.31
C PRO A 60 -11.79 14.16 29.57
N PRO A 61 -11.99 14.92 30.67
CA PRO A 61 -11.14 14.84 31.85
C PRO A 61 -11.37 13.56 32.68
N PRO A 62 -10.32 13.01 33.31
CA PRO A 62 -10.49 11.95 34.29
C PRO A 62 -11.05 12.50 35.60
N TYR A 63 -12.12 11.89 36.13
CA TYR A 63 -12.50 12.06 37.53
C TYR A 63 -11.42 11.44 38.43
N ASN A 64 -11.13 12.09 39.55
CA ASN A 64 -9.95 11.82 40.36
C ASN A 64 -10.26 12.03 41.86
N SER A 65 -9.36 11.55 42.74
CA SER A 65 -9.46 11.52 44.22
C SER A 65 -10.50 10.53 44.79
N VAL A 66 -10.34 9.91 45.97
CA VAL A 66 -9.35 10.01 47.07
C VAL A 66 -8.92 8.55 47.41
N ALA A 67 -7.65 8.13 47.28
CA ALA A 67 -6.48 8.28 48.18
C ALA A 67 -6.60 7.51 49.52
N LEU A 68 -5.56 7.13 50.29
CA LEU A 68 -4.09 7.38 50.35
C LEU A 68 -3.48 6.16 51.14
N ARG A 69 -2.21 5.71 51.16
CA ARG A 69 -0.86 6.33 51.20
C ARG A 69 0.25 5.39 50.67
N THR A 70 1.41 5.98 50.39
CA THR A 70 2.78 5.42 50.30
C THR A 70 3.72 6.39 51.10
N PRO A 71 5.09 6.44 51.05
CA PRO A 71 6.13 5.68 50.32
C PRO A 71 7.26 5.18 51.29
N SER A 72 8.57 5.01 51.04
CA SER A 72 9.46 5.28 49.86
C SER A 72 10.55 4.21 49.56
N PRO A 73 11.89 4.36 49.79
CA PRO A 73 12.81 4.08 48.66
C PRO A 73 14.00 3.12 48.89
N GLY A 74 14.45 2.48 47.80
CA GLY A 74 15.70 1.70 47.69
C GLY A 74 16.25 1.72 46.25
N ARG A 75 17.51 1.32 46.02
CA ARG A 75 18.22 1.48 44.73
C ARG A 75 18.87 0.18 44.21
N LEU A 76 19.11 0.20 42.89
CA LEU A 76 20.23 -0.39 42.13
C LEU A 76 20.18 -1.84 41.58
N ALA A 77 20.81 -1.93 40.39
CA ALA A 77 21.41 -3.08 39.70
C ALA A 77 20.50 -4.14 39.04
N VAL A 78 20.79 -4.39 37.75
CA VAL A 78 20.31 -5.54 36.95
C VAL A 78 21.50 -6.45 36.68
N PRO A 79 21.46 -7.75 37.03
CA PRO A 79 22.47 -8.72 36.63
C PRO A 79 22.14 -9.33 35.25
N ALA A 80 23.13 -9.40 34.37
CA ALA A 80 23.06 -10.24 33.17
C ALA A 80 23.56 -11.66 33.49
N LEU A 81 22.92 -12.69 32.95
CA LEU A 81 23.34 -14.08 33.14
C LEU A 81 24.06 -14.61 31.90
N ASN A 82 25.31 -15.05 32.07
CA ASN A 82 26.06 -15.76 31.04
C ASN A 82 25.63 -17.23 30.98
N VAL A 83 25.50 -17.79 29.77
CA VAL A 83 25.42 -19.24 29.55
C VAL A 83 26.74 -19.72 28.96
N GLN A 84 27.38 -20.67 29.63
CA GLN A 84 28.74 -21.14 29.32
C GLN A 84 28.68 -22.58 28.83
N THR A 85 28.77 -22.79 27.52
CA THR A 85 28.65 -24.12 26.90
C THR A 85 29.91 -24.95 27.09
N SER A 86 29.82 -26.00 27.92
CA SER A 86 30.81 -27.09 27.90
C SER A 86 30.69 -27.87 26.59
N GLY A 87 31.82 -28.25 25.98
CA GLY A 87 31.86 -28.90 24.67
C GLY A 87 32.36 -30.34 24.75
N GLN A 88 31.71 -31.24 24.01
CA GLN A 88 32.25 -32.57 23.73
C GLN A 88 31.94 -32.96 22.28
N TRP A 89 32.98 -33.28 21.51
CA TRP A 89 32.87 -33.57 20.07
C TRP A 89 32.55 -35.03 19.80
N SER A 90 31.69 -35.29 18.81
CA SER A 90 31.65 -36.54 18.06
C SER A 90 31.65 -36.23 16.55
N LYS A 91 32.22 -37.13 15.73
CA LYS A 91 32.49 -36.88 14.30
C LYS A 91 31.43 -37.57 13.41
N PRO A 92 30.86 -36.90 12.40
CA PRO A 92 30.22 -37.55 11.27
C PRO A 92 31.25 -38.21 10.33
N LEU A 93 30.86 -39.29 9.63
CA LEU A 93 31.67 -39.91 8.58
C LEU A 93 31.46 -39.23 7.21
N GLN A 94 32.45 -39.36 6.32
CA GLN A 94 32.34 -38.96 4.90
C GLN A 94 31.92 -40.13 3.98
N PRO A 95 31.09 -39.86 2.95
CA PRO A 95 31.09 -40.58 1.68
C PRO A 95 32.07 -39.94 0.67
N ASN A 96 32.41 -40.67 -0.41
CA ASN A 96 33.51 -40.33 -1.33
C ASN A 96 33.05 -39.81 -2.72
N ARG A 97 33.63 -38.67 -3.17
CA ARG A 97 34.12 -38.36 -4.56
C ARG A 97 33.14 -38.41 -5.78
N PRO A 98 33.49 -37.84 -6.96
CA PRO A 98 34.28 -36.60 -7.22
C PRO A 98 33.77 -35.73 -8.42
N ALA A 99 34.39 -34.53 -8.57
CA ALA A 99 34.51 -33.72 -9.82
C ALA A 99 33.24 -33.00 -10.33
N ARG A 100 33.32 -31.93 -11.16
CA ARG A 100 34.46 -31.24 -11.82
C ARG A 100 34.53 -29.75 -11.42
N ALA A 101 35.68 -29.11 -11.67
CA ALA A 101 35.94 -27.70 -11.41
C ALA A 101 35.81 -26.83 -12.68
N PHE A 102 35.73 -25.50 -12.50
CA PHE A 102 36.45 -24.52 -13.31
C PHE A 102 36.84 -23.29 -12.48
N ARG A 103 37.84 -22.52 -12.95
CA ARG A 103 38.49 -21.43 -12.19
C ARG A 103 37.75 -20.10 -12.26
N LEU A 104 38.07 -19.22 -11.31
CA LEU A 104 38.38 -17.82 -11.60
C LEU A 104 39.80 -17.54 -11.04
N ASP A 105 40.64 -16.84 -11.79
CA ASP A 105 42.03 -16.56 -11.36
C ASP A 105 42.12 -15.29 -10.47
N ASP A 106 43.20 -15.20 -9.68
CA ASP A 106 43.46 -14.15 -8.67
C ASP A 106 44.45 -13.09 -9.19
N GLU A 107 44.12 -11.80 -9.06
CA GLU A 107 45.11 -10.73 -9.04
C GLU A 107 44.74 -9.59 -8.07
N ARG A 108 45.50 -9.54 -6.96
CA ARG A 108 45.99 -8.37 -6.20
C ARG A 108 45.26 -7.92 -4.93
N ARG A 109 46.08 -7.89 -3.86
CA ARG A 109 45.75 -7.57 -2.48
C ARG A 109 45.72 -6.07 -2.17
N THR A 110 44.63 -5.65 -1.52
CA THR A 110 44.55 -4.77 -0.34
C THR A 110 45.55 -3.61 -0.14
N TYR A 111 44.99 -2.41 0.05
CA TYR A 111 45.30 -1.57 1.22
C TYR A 111 43.99 -1.03 1.81
N VAL A 112 43.92 -0.88 3.14
CA VAL A 112 42.71 -0.43 3.86
C VAL A 112 43.09 0.50 5.02
N ARG A 113 42.50 1.70 5.07
CA ARG A 113 42.19 2.42 6.33
C ARG A 113 41.17 3.56 6.13
N TYR A 114 40.38 3.75 7.19
CA TYR A 114 39.49 4.85 7.56
C TYR A 114 39.98 6.28 7.18
N ARG A 115 39.16 7.36 7.13
CA ARG A 115 37.85 7.62 7.80
C ARG A 115 37.09 8.85 7.23
N ARG A 116 35.78 8.89 7.48
CA ARG A 116 34.90 10.08 7.73
C ARG A 116 34.56 11.08 6.62
N ASN A 117 33.37 11.64 6.77
CA ASN A 117 32.73 12.64 5.91
C ASN A 117 33.25 14.06 6.21
N ALA A 118 33.29 14.92 5.18
CA ALA A 118 33.13 16.37 5.26
C ALA A 118 32.57 16.90 3.92
N PHE A 119 32.14 18.16 3.88
CA PHE A 119 31.46 18.79 2.74
C PHE A 119 32.40 19.18 1.57
N SER A 120 31.77 19.61 0.46
CA SER A 120 32.25 20.47 -0.64
C SER A 120 33.24 21.57 -0.21
N PRO A 121 34.03 22.28 -1.08
CA PRO A 121 33.51 23.00 -2.27
C PRO A 121 34.53 23.29 -3.43
N ILE A 122 34.25 24.35 -4.22
CA ILE A 122 35.17 25.25 -4.98
C ILE A 122 35.33 25.04 -6.50
N SER A 123 34.88 26.07 -7.25
CA SER A 123 35.53 26.58 -8.46
C SER A 123 36.47 27.73 -8.06
N PRO A 124 37.69 27.85 -8.59
CA PRO A 124 38.68 28.79 -8.08
C PRO A 124 38.34 30.26 -8.39
N GLN A 125 38.69 31.14 -7.45
CA GLN A 125 38.95 32.56 -7.68
C GLN A 125 40.44 32.86 -7.49
N ILE A 126 40.90 33.96 -8.09
CA ILE A 126 41.95 34.81 -7.53
C ILE A 126 41.31 36.20 -7.39
N SER A 127 41.60 36.92 -6.30
CA SER A 127 40.95 38.19 -5.95
C SER A 127 41.89 39.37 -6.11
N GLU A 128 41.35 40.60 -6.22
CA GLU A 128 41.58 41.57 -5.15
C GLU A 128 40.55 42.72 -5.07
N GLN A 129 40.38 43.14 -3.82
CA GLN A 129 39.78 44.33 -3.18
C GLN A 129 39.22 45.51 -4.00
N ALA A 130 38.28 46.24 -3.38
CA ALA A 130 37.78 47.53 -3.83
C ALA A 130 37.77 48.57 -2.70
N ILE A 131 38.44 49.71 -2.92
CA ILE A 131 38.22 50.99 -2.24
C ILE A 131 38.22 52.06 -3.35
N GLY A 132 37.28 53.01 -3.33
CA GLY A 132 37.09 53.96 -4.43
C GLY A 132 37.43 55.40 -4.08
N HIS A 133 37.58 56.23 -5.11
CA HIS A 133 37.29 57.66 -5.02
C HIS A 133 36.86 58.27 -6.36
N SER A 134 36.24 59.44 -6.26
CA SER A 134 35.72 60.26 -7.36
C SER A 134 36.78 61.15 -8.03
N ARG A 135 36.51 61.56 -9.29
CA ARG A 135 37.11 62.73 -10.01
C ARG A 135 38.59 62.54 -10.45
N GLN A 136 39.15 63.17 -11.52
CA GLN A 136 38.63 64.05 -12.59
C GLN A 136 39.75 64.40 -13.62
N CYS A 137 39.41 64.65 -14.91
CA CYS A 137 40.29 65.21 -15.98
C CYS A 137 41.49 64.30 -16.47
N GLN A 138 42.13 64.44 -17.66
CA GLN A 138 41.88 65.22 -18.91
C GLN A 138 42.75 64.72 -20.12
N ILE A 139 42.33 65.04 -21.37
CA ILE A 139 43.14 65.34 -22.60
C ILE A 139 43.96 64.22 -23.33
N GLY A 140 43.99 64.28 -24.67
CA GLY A 140 45.05 63.72 -25.57
C GLY A 140 44.67 62.43 -26.35
N LEU A 141 44.01 62.44 -27.53
CA LEU A 141 44.44 62.83 -28.90
C LEU A 141 45.69 62.10 -29.46
N GLY A 142 45.51 61.36 -30.58
CA GLY A 142 46.60 60.76 -31.37
C GLY A 142 46.14 59.69 -32.39
N ILE A 143 45.87 60.11 -33.64
CA ILE A 143 45.66 59.22 -34.81
C ILE A 143 46.76 59.52 -35.83
N PRO A 144 47.38 58.50 -36.45
CA PRO A 144 48.09 58.62 -37.72
C PRO A 144 47.33 57.92 -38.86
N ASP A 145 46.83 58.69 -39.83
CA ASP A 145 46.28 58.16 -41.09
C ASP A 145 47.41 57.78 -42.07
N VAL A 146 47.25 56.65 -42.77
CA VAL A 146 48.06 56.32 -43.97
C VAL A 146 47.13 55.73 -45.05
N PRO A 147 47.08 56.29 -46.28
CA PRO A 147 46.13 55.89 -47.31
C PRO A 147 46.63 54.70 -48.16
N PHE A 148 45.70 53.92 -48.70
CA PHE A 148 45.98 52.95 -49.76
C PHE A 148 44.96 53.07 -50.91
N LYS A 149 45.47 53.08 -52.15
CA LYS A 149 44.67 52.93 -53.37
C LYS A 149 44.41 51.45 -53.65
N PRO A 150 43.23 51.07 -54.18
CA PRO A 150 43.05 49.79 -54.85
C PRO A 150 43.61 49.87 -56.28
N ASP A 151 44.29 48.83 -56.73
CA ASP A 151 44.69 48.63 -58.13
C ASP A 151 44.19 47.26 -58.63
N ILE A 152 44.15 47.05 -59.95
CA ILE A 152 43.29 46.03 -60.58
C ILE A 152 44.08 44.80 -61.06
N SER A 153 43.80 43.60 -60.54
CA SER A 153 43.85 42.30 -61.26
C SER A 153 43.50 41.11 -60.34
N PRO A 154 43.09 39.94 -60.90
CA PRO A 154 42.66 38.77 -60.10
C PRO A 154 43.80 37.78 -59.82
N ILE A 155 43.73 37.07 -58.68
CA ILE A 155 44.66 36.00 -58.31
C ILE A 155 43.91 34.67 -58.18
N THR A 156 44.31 33.67 -58.98
CA THR A 156 43.82 32.28 -58.91
C THR A 156 44.65 31.49 -57.90
N PRO A 157 44.06 30.80 -56.91
CA PRO A 157 44.79 29.87 -56.04
C PRO A 157 45.19 28.60 -56.79
N GLY A 158 46.47 28.22 -56.74
CA GLY A 158 47.01 27.00 -57.35
C GLY A 158 46.89 25.75 -56.48
N MET A 159 47.35 24.61 -57.01
CA MET A 159 47.50 23.36 -56.26
C MET A 159 48.67 23.44 -55.26
N ALA A 160 48.52 22.76 -54.12
CA ALA A 160 49.60 22.37 -53.22
C ALA A 160 49.25 21.01 -52.58
N GLU A 161 50.26 20.29 -52.08
CA GLU A 161 50.20 18.83 -51.90
C GLU A 161 49.74 18.33 -50.51
N LYS A 162 49.59 17.00 -50.39
CA LYS A 162 49.24 16.31 -49.15
C LYS A 162 50.45 16.16 -48.22
N ALA A 163 50.21 16.37 -46.92
CA ALA A 163 50.84 15.59 -45.86
C ALA A 163 49.77 15.15 -44.84
N GLY A 164 49.94 13.98 -44.21
CA GLY A 164 49.04 13.51 -43.15
C GLY A 164 49.47 14.00 -41.75
N GLY A 165 48.62 13.99 -40.73
CA GLY A 165 47.23 13.52 -40.68
C GLY A 165 46.54 13.92 -39.37
N LEU A 166 45.55 13.13 -38.92
CA LEU A 166 44.78 13.33 -37.67
C LEU A 166 43.88 14.59 -37.62
N PHE A 167 42.89 14.69 -38.52
CA PHE A 167 41.54 15.20 -38.19
C PHE A 167 40.53 14.78 -39.29
N GLY A 168 39.70 13.77 -39.01
CA GLY A 168 38.84 13.13 -40.02
C GLY A 168 37.49 13.83 -40.30
N THR A 169 37.11 14.81 -39.48
CA THR A 169 35.75 15.39 -39.48
C THR A 169 35.56 16.53 -40.48
N SER A 170 36.56 17.38 -40.67
CA SER A 170 36.51 18.56 -41.56
C SER A 170 36.19 18.20 -43.01
N ASN A 171 36.95 17.26 -43.58
CA ASN A 171 36.77 16.77 -44.96
C ASN A 171 35.39 16.14 -45.22
N LEU A 172 34.71 15.64 -44.18
CA LEU A 172 33.38 15.04 -44.30
C LEU A 172 32.29 16.12 -44.23
N ALA A 173 32.38 17.03 -43.25
CA ALA A 173 31.50 18.19 -43.14
C ALA A 173 31.56 19.06 -44.41
N GLN A 174 32.76 19.40 -44.88
CA GLN A 174 32.99 20.25 -46.05
C GLN A 174 32.47 19.59 -47.36
N LYS A 175 32.57 18.25 -47.49
CA LYS A 175 31.94 17.51 -48.60
C LYS A 175 30.42 17.47 -48.51
N PHE A 176 29.85 17.40 -47.30
CA PHE A 176 28.41 17.53 -47.11
C PHE A 176 27.94 18.95 -47.46
N GLU A 177 28.57 19.99 -46.93
CA GLU A 177 28.29 21.39 -47.26
C GLU A 177 28.36 21.67 -48.76
N GLN A 178 29.43 21.22 -49.44
CA GLN A 178 29.58 21.42 -50.89
C GLN A 178 28.49 20.71 -51.70
N LYS A 179 28.03 19.54 -51.27
CA LYS A 179 26.83 18.87 -51.84
C LYS A 179 25.56 19.65 -51.53
N LEU A 180 25.36 20.12 -50.30
CA LEU A 180 24.18 20.90 -49.90
C LEU A 180 24.07 22.22 -50.68
N TRP A 181 25.19 22.91 -50.91
CA TRP A 181 25.26 24.09 -51.77
C TRP A 181 24.93 23.81 -53.24
N THR A 182 25.39 22.68 -53.80
CA THR A 182 25.03 22.32 -55.18
C THR A 182 23.56 21.88 -55.33
N TYR A 183 22.93 21.38 -54.26
CA TYR A 183 21.48 21.18 -54.24
C TYR A 183 20.70 22.49 -54.08
N SER A 184 21.11 23.40 -53.18
CA SER A 184 20.42 24.69 -52.96
C SER A 184 20.53 25.64 -54.17
N ALA A 185 21.65 25.60 -54.89
CA ALA A 185 21.85 26.35 -56.14
C ALA A 185 21.10 25.76 -57.35
N SER A 186 20.52 24.55 -57.24
CA SER A 186 19.90 23.85 -58.37
C SER A 186 18.70 24.60 -58.95
N ARG A 187 18.40 24.39 -60.25
CA ARG A 187 17.27 25.04 -60.94
C ARG A 187 15.91 24.43 -60.56
N ASN A 188 15.89 23.20 -60.03
CA ASN A 188 14.66 22.50 -59.65
C ASN A 188 14.21 22.91 -58.24
N VAL A 189 12.97 23.38 -58.10
CA VAL A 189 12.41 23.89 -56.83
C VAL A 189 12.55 22.86 -55.68
N VAL A 190 12.22 21.59 -55.92
CA VAL A 190 12.32 20.52 -54.90
C VAL A 190 13.75 20.34 -54.38
N LYS A 191 14.79 20.52 -55.22
CA LYS A 191 16.20 20.43 -54.78
C LYS A 191 16.60 21.61 -53.89
N ARG A 192 15.98 22.78 -54.05
CA ARG A 192 16.21 23.97 -53.21
C ARG A 192 15.62 23.84 -51.80
N TRP A 193 14.57 23.04 -51.64
CA TRP A 193 13.87 22.80 -50.38
C TRP A 193 14.15 21.41 -49.77
N LEU A 194 15.20 20.73 -50.28
CA LEU A 194 15.51 19.35 -49.91
C LEU A 194 15.83 19.19 -48.41
N MET A 195 16.51 20.16 -47.79
CA MET A 195 16.83 20.11 -46.37
C MET A 195 15.60 20.29 -45.49
N GLU A 196 14.69 21.18 -45.87
CA GLU A 196 13.43 21.41 -45.16
C GLU A 196 12.50 20.19 -45.28
N ILE A 197 12.47 19.56 -46.45
CA ILE A 197 11.75 18.29 -46.67
C ILE A 197 12.35 17.18 -45.80
N ILE A 198 13.67 17.00 -45.80
CA ILE A 198 14.35 15.99 -44.96
C ILE A 198 14.06 16.25 -43.47
N SER A 199 14.18 17.49 -43.01
CA SER A 199 13.94 17.87 -41.62
C SER A 199 12.48 17.61 -41.20
N TRP A 200 11.51 17.96 -42.05
CA TRP A 200 10.10 17.62 -41.80
C TRP A 200 9.85 16.11 -41.78
N THR A 201 10.43 15.34 -42.72
CA THR A 201 10.28 13.87 -42.70
C THR A 201 10.91 13.21 -41.48
N LEU A 202 12.03 13.73 -40.96
CA LEU A 202 12.63 13.27 -39.71
C LEU A 202 11.68 13.49 -38.54
N SER A 203 11.02 14.65 -38.47
CA SER A 203 9.98 14.91 -37.46
C SER A 203 8.81 13.92 -37.57
N ALA A 204 8.31 13.67 -38.79
CA ALA A 204 7.24 12.71 -39.04
C ALA A 204 7.60 11.26 -38.63
N LEU A 205 8.84 10.84 -38.89
CA LEU A 205 9.35 9.54 -38.44
C LEU A 205 9.45 9.45 -36.91
N CYS A 206 9.91 10.52 -36.23
CA CYS A 206 9.93 10.56 -34.76
C CYS A 206 8.51 10.50 -34.16
N MET A 207 7.54 11.26 -34.69
CA MET A 207 6.14 11.18 -34.25
C MET A 207 5.55 9.78 -34.46
N THR A 208 5.81 9.17 -35.61
CA THR A 208 5.36 7.80 -35.92
C THR A 208 5.97 6.78 -34.95
N GLY A 209 7.25 6.92 -34.62
CA GLY A 209 7.92 6.09 -33.62
C GLY A 209 7.31 6.21 -32.22
N ILE A 210 6.96 7.44 -31.78
CA ILE A 210 6.25 7.67 -30.51
C ILE A 210 4.89 6.94 -30.53
N ILE A 211 4.09 7.08 -31.59
CA ILE A 211 2.78 6.42 -31.70
C ILE A 211 2.91 4.90 -31.63
N ILE A 212 3.87 4.30 -32.35
CA ILE A 212 4.10 2.85 -32.34
C ILE A 212 4.46 2.34 -30.94
N VAL A 213 5.37 3.04 -30.24
CA VAL A 213 5.78 2.71 -28.87
C VAL A 213 4.60 2.79 -27.91
N LEU A 214 3.76 3.82 -28.02
CA LEU A 214 2.56 3.99 -27.19
C LEU A 214 1.53 2.88 -27.44
N CYS A 215 1.20 2.59 -28.70
CA CYS A 215 0.29 1.49 -29.06
C CYS A 215 0.77 0.13 -28.54
N PHE A 216 2.09 -0.14 -28.58
CA PHE A 216 2.63 -1.41 -28.11
C PHE A 216 2.63 -1.57 -26.58
N HIS A 217 2.68 -0.47 -25.83
CA HIS A 217 2.71 -0.49 -24.35
C HIS A 217 1.35 -0.19 -23.69
N GLN A 218 0.35 0.31 -24.42
CA GLN A 218 -0.98 0.61 -23.87
C GLN A 218 -1.60 -0.58 -23.10
N GLN A 219 -2.06 -0.32 -21.87
CA GLN A 219 -2.65 -1.31 -20.93
C GLN A 219 -1.74 -2.47 -20.51
N ARG A 220 -0.41 -2.33 -20.68
CA ARG A 220 0.61 -3.27 -20.20
C ARG A 220 1.32 -2.74 -18.94
N PRO A 221 1.84 -3.61 -18.06
CA PRO A 221 2.67 -3.20 -16.94
C PRO A 221 3.95 -2.48 -17.42
N LEU A 222 4.56 -1.64 -16.56
CA LEU A 222 5.78 -0.92 -16.91
C LEU A 222 6.90 -1.86 -17.41
N PRO A 223 7.48 -1.62 -18.60
CA PRO A 223 8.54 -2.48 -19.13
C PRO A 223 9.84 -2.28 -18.36
N ARG A 224 10.36 -3.36 -17.75
CA ARG A 224 11.67 -3.38 -17.09
C ARG A 224 12.79 -3.53 -18.13
N TRP A 225 13.21 -2.43 -18.76
CA TRP A 225 14.32 -2.44 -19.71
C TRP A 225 15.68 -2.59 -18.99
N PRO A 226 16.62 -3.43 -19.51
CA PRO A 226 17.86 -3.78 -18.81
C PRO A 226 18.86 -2.62 -18.67
N LEU A 227 18.66 -1.52 -19.40
CA LEU A 227 19.50 -0.32 -19.36
C LEU A 227 18.96 0.77 -18.41
N GLY A 228 17.89 0.52 -17.65
CA GLY A 228 17.29 1.49 -16.73
C GLY A 228 16.58 2.68 -17.40
N LEU A 229 16.60 2.77 -18.73
CA LEU A 229 15.83 3.73 -19.51
C LEU A 229 14.32 3.57 -19.20
N THR A 230 13.63 4.68 -19.02
CA THR A 230 12.18 4.70 -18.81
C THR A 230 11.44 5.00 -20.11
N LEU A 231 10.16 4.60 -20.19
CA LEU A 231 9.29 4.91 -21.33
C LEU A 231 9.23 6.42 -21.59
N ASN A 232 9.12 7.23 -20.53
CA ASN A 232 9.07 8.68 -20.63
C ASN A 232 10.41 9.29 -21.11
N ALA A 233 11.55 8.67 -20.80
CA ALA A 233 12.85 9.10 -21.33
C ALA A 233 12.94 8.87 -22.84
N LEU A 234 12.50 7.71 -23.34
CA LEU A 234 12.47 7.42 -24.79
C LEU A 234 11.55 8.41 -25.53
N ILE A 235 10.34 8.63 -25.01
CA ILE A 235 9.38 9.59 -25.59
C ILE A 235 9.96 11.00 -25.57
N SER A 236 10.60 11.43 -24.47
CA SER A 236 11.22 12.76 -24.37
C SER A 236 12.34 12.97 -25.39
N ILE A 237 13.18 11.96 -25.64
CA ILE A 237 14.26 12.03 -26.64
C ILE A 237 13.68 12.17 -28.05
N LEU A 238 12.69 11.34 -28.40
CA LEU A 238 12.02 11.41 -29.71
C LEU A 238 11.25 12.72 -29.90
N ALA A 239 10.58 13.21 -28.86
CA ALA A 239 9.84 14.47 -28.86
C ALA A 239 10.75 15.69 -29.08
N LYS A 240 11.91 15.73 -28.42
CA LYS A 240 12.91 16.79 -28.60
C LYS A 240 13.50 16.78 -30.01
N ALA A 241 13.82 15.60 -30.55
CA ALA A 241 14.25 15.46 -31.93
C ALA A 241 13.17 15.93 -32.93
N ALA A 242 11.91 15.50 -32.73
CA ALA A 242 10.79 15.87 -33.58
C ALA A 242 10.53 17.38 -33.59
N SER A 243 10.56 18.02 -32.41
CA SER A 243 10.31 19.46 -32.24
C SER A 243 11.41 20.31 -32.87
N ALA A 244 12.69 19.92 -32.70
CA ALA A 244 13.82 20.60 -33.32
C ALA A 244 13.78 20.49 -34.86
N ALA A 245 13.49 19.31 -35.39
CA ALA A 245 13.39 19.06 -36.83
C ALA A 245 12.15 19.72 -37.48
N LEU A 246 11.11 20.01 -36.70
CA LEU A 246 9.90 20.70 -37.15
C LEU A 246 10.08 22.23 -37.24
N LEU A 247 10.94 22.83 -36.42
CA LEU A 247 11.16 24.28 -36.40
C LEU A 247 12.04 24.79 -37.56
N LEU A 248 13.02 24.00 -38.02
CA LEU A 248 13.94 24.39 -39.12
C LEU A 248 13.21 24.71 -40.44
N PRO A 249 12.25 23.88 -40.94
CA PRO A 249 11.44 24.25 -42.10
C PRO A 249 10.67 25.57 -41.92
N VAL A 250 10.22 25.86 -40.70
CA VAL A 250 9.39 27.03 -40.39
C VAL A 250 10.22 28.32 -40.39
N SER A 251 11.43 28.31 -39.83
CA SER A 251 12.33 29.47 -39.86
C SER A 251 12.75 29.82 -41.28
N GLU A 252 13.08 28.83 -42.11
CA GLU A 252 13.48 29.04 -43.50
C GLU A 252 12.30 29.48 -44.40
N ALA A 253 11.10 28.93 -44.17
CA ALA A 253 9.88 29.34 -44.86
C ALA A 253 9.42 30.77 -44.48
N LEU A 254 9.52 31.16 -43.19
CA LEU A 254 9.34 32.55 -42.76
C LEU A 254 10.41 33.47 -43.38
N GLY A 255 11.66 33.00 -43.44
CA GLY A 255 12.76 33.67 -44.11
C GLY A 255 12.47 33.94 -45.59
N GLN A 256 11.90 32.98 -46.33
CA GLN A 256 11.50 33.21 -47.72
C GLN A 256 10.33 34.18 -47.83
N LEU A 257 9.32 34.08 -46.96
CA LEU A 257 8.15 34.98 -46.98
C LEU A 257 8.50 36.44 -46.72
N LYS A 258 9.58 36.72 -45.97
CA LYS A 258 10.17 38.06 -45.84
C LYS A 258 10.42 38.70 -47.21
N TRP A 259 10.99 37.96 -48.16
CA TRP A 259 11.33 38.48 -49.49
C TRP A 259 10.10 38.62 -50.39
N ASN A 260 9.19 37.64 -50.37
CA ASN A 260 7.94 37.71 -51.14
C ASN A 260 7.07 38.92 -50.68
N TRP A 261 7.03 39.22 -49.38
CA TRP A 261 6.28 40.35 -48.82
C TRP A 261 6.68 41.72 -49.40
N PHE A 262 7.98 41.95 -49.63
CA PHE A 262 8.50 43.20 -50.20
C PHE A 262 8.48 43.27 -51.73
N LYS A 263 8.08 42.18 -52.41
CA LYS A 263 8.10 42.05 -53.87
C LYS A 263 6.73 41.81 -54.52
N SER A 264 5.70 41.52 -53.72
CA SER A 264 4.31 41.40 -54.16
C SER A 264 3.87 42.56 -55.07
N LYS A 265 3.17 42.26 -56.18
CA LYS A 265 2.86 43.20 -57.28
C LYS A 265 1.95 44.39 -56.91
N ASN A 266 1.38 44.43 -55.70
CA ASN A 266 0.57 45.56 -55.25
C ASN A 266 1.43 46.82 -55.09
N LYS A 267 1.01 47.93 -55.72
CA LYS A 267 1.83 49.14 -55.96
C LYS A 267 2.30 49.91 -54.71
N GLU A 268 1.96 49.47 -53.50
CA GLU A 268 2.26 50.13 -52.23
C GLU A 268 3.69 49.86 -51.73
N SER A 269 4.37 50.90 -51.23
CA SER A 269 5.63 50.76 -50.52
C SER A 269 5.43 50.30 -49.06
N LYS A 270 6.16 49.26 -48.65
CA LYS A 270 6.03 48.62 -47.32
C LYS A 270 7.08 49.18 -46.35
N LYS A 271 6.81 49.14 -45.03
CA LYS A 271 7.73 49.75 -44.04
C LYS A 271 9.00 48.91 -43.91
N MET A 272 10.16 49.54 -43.82
CA MET A 272 11.44 48.85 -43.58
C MET A 272 11.44 48.06 -42.26
N TRP A 273 10.70 48.55 -41.24
CA TRP A 273 10.44 47.83 -40.00
C TRP A 273 9.77 46.46 -40.19
N ASP A 274 8.98 46.27 -41.25
CA ASP A 274 8.36 44.97 -41.54
C ASP A 274 9.44 43.93 -41.95
N PHE A 275 10.62 44.34 -42.44
CA PHE A 275 11.74 43.42 -42.75
C PHE A 275 12.39 42.89 -41.47
N GLU A 276 12.73 43.79 -40.54
CA GLU A 276 13.27 43.44 -39.22
C GLU A 276 12.29 42.55 -38.43
N LEU A 277 10.98 42.82 -38.55
CA LEU A 277 9.93 42.05 -37.89
C LEU A 277 9.85 40.60 -38.41
N PHE A 278 9.86 40.38 -39.73
CA PHE A 278 9.89 39.03 -40.31
C PHE A 278 11.19 38.29 -39.94
N ASP A 279 12.33 38.99 -39.94
CA ASP A 279 13.64 38.43 -39.58
C ASP A 279 13.67 37.97 -38.11
N ASN A 280 13.17 38.81 -37.20
CA ASN A 280 13.02 38.47 -35.78
C ASN A 280 11.98 37.36 -35.54
N ALA A 281 10.93 37.26 -36.36
CA ALA A 281 9.98 36.16 -36.29
C ALA A 281 10.60 34.81 -36.70
N SER A 282 11.41 34.78 -37.77
CA SER A 282 12.15 33.56 -38.16
C SER A 282 13.16 33.07 -37.11
N ARG A 283 13.60 33.95 -36.21
CA ARG A 283 14.54 33.61 -35.11
C ARG A 283 13.88 33.19 -33.81
N GLY A 284 12.56 33.30 -33.65
CA GLY A 284 11.90 32.77 -32.46
C GLY A 284 10.51 33.31 -32.10
N PRO A 285 9.99 32.89 -30.92
CA PRO A 285 8.60 33.13 -30.53
C PRO A 285 8.27 34.62 -30.34
N TRP A 286 9.18 35.42 -29.76
CA TRP A 286 8.90 36.84 -29.48
C TRP A 286 8.65 37.66 -30.75
N GLY A 287 9.49 37.51 -31.77
CA GLY A 287 9.24 38.15 -33.07
C GLY A 287 7.97 37.62 -33.74
N SER A 288 7.65 36.34 -33.55
CA SER A 288 6.45 35.70 -34.07
C SER A 288 5.16 36.28 -33.46
N VAL A 289 5.15 36.54 -32.14
CA VAL A 289 4.04 37.24 -31.45
C VAL A 289 3.80 38.62 -32.05
N VAL A 290 4.86 39.42 -32.24
CA VAL A 290 4.74 40.77 -32.82
C VAL A 290 4.30 40.71 -34.29
N LEU A 291 4.73 39.69 -35.05
CA LEU A 291 4.31 39.49 -36.44
C LEU A 291 2.83 39.12 -36.55
N LEU A 292 2.28 38.32 -35.63
CA LEU A 292 0.85 38.00 -35.56
C LEU A 292 0.00 39.26 -35.33
N PHE A 293 0.33 40.07 -34.32
CA PHE A 293 -0.36 41.35 -34.07
C PHE A 293 -0.27 42.30 -35.27
N ARG A 294 0.89 42.35 -35.95
CA ARG A 294 1.09 43.20 -37.14
C ARG A 294 0.26 42.75 -38.35
N THR A 295 0.14 41.44 -38.57
CA THR A 295 -0.53 40.84 -39.74
C THR A 295 -2.02 40.53 -39.54
N LYS A 296 -2.52 40.69 -38.30
CA LYS A 296 -3.91 40.38 -37.90
C LYS A 296 -4.36 38.95 -38.27
N GLY A 297 -3.43 38.00 -38.30
CA GLY A 297 -3.71 36.58 -38.60
C GLY A 297 -4.03 36.26 -40.08
N ARG A 298 -4.02 37.24 -41.00
CA ARG A 298 -4.55 37.08 -42.37
C ARG A 298 -3.50 36.78 -43.46
N SER A 299 -2.25 36.48 -43.11
CA SER A 299 -1.19 36.20 -44.07
C SER A 299 -0.60 34.80 -43.86
N LEU A 300 0.02 34.22 -44.89
CA LEU A 300 0.69 32.92 -44.75
C LEU A 300 1.79 32.95 -43.67
N ALA A 301 2.44 34.10 -43.50
CA ALA A 301 3.44 34.32 -42.44
C ALA A 301 2.85 34.27 -41.02
N ALA A 302 1.54 34.55 -40.85
CA ALA A 302 0.86 34.36 -39.57
C ALA A 302 0.73 32.87 -39.19
N LEU A 303 0.59 31.96 -40.18
CA LEU A 303 0.57 30.52 -39.92
C LEU A 303 1.92 30.05 -39.37
N GLY A 304 3.02 30.44 -40.02
CA GLY A 304 4.38 30.14 -39.52
C GLY A 304 4.64 30.73 -38.13
N ALA A 305 4.19 31.97 -37.88
CA ALA A 305 4.31 32.62 -36.58
C ALA A 305 3.41 32.02 -35.48
N ALA A 306 2.27 31.42 -35.84
CA ALA A 306 1.46 30.64 -34.89
C ALA A 306 2.16 29.31 -34.54
N VAL A 307 2.69 28.61 -35.55
CA VAL A 307 3.42 27.35 -35.38
C VAL A 307 4.63 27.51 -34.45
N THR A 308 5.45 28.56 -34.61
CA THR A 308 6.63 28.79 -33.74
C THR A 308 6.26 29.07 -32.28
N ILE A 309 5.08 29.63 -32.00
CA ILE A 309 4.57 29.86 -30.64
C ILE A 309 4.02 28.55 -30.06
N PHE A 310 3.13 27.87 -30.79
CA PHE A 310 2.52 26.62 -30.33
C PHE A 310 3.55 25.48 -30.18
N ALA A 311 4.66 25.50 -30.93
CA ALA A 311 5.76 24.56 -30.74
C ALA A 311 6.36 24.59 -29.31
N LEU A 312 6.30 25.72 -28.60
CA LEU A 312 6.71 25.80 -27.18
C LEU A 312 5.86 24.91 -26.27
N ALA A 313 4.61 24.66 -26.64
CA ALA A 313 3.68 23.84 -25.87
C ALA A 313 3.76 22.34 -26.21
N MET A 314 4.61 21.91 -27.16
CA MET A 314 4.77 20.48 -27.43
C MET A 314 5.38 19.72 -26.24
N ASP A 315 6.38 20.27 -25.57
CA ASP A 315 7.05 19.64 -24.42
C ASP A 315 6.07 19.21 -23.28
N PRO A 316 5.23 20.10 -22.71
CA PRO A 316 4.29 19.70 -21.67
C PRO A 316 3.19 18.76 -22.17
N PHE A 317 2.83 18.83 -23.47
CA PHE A 317 1.88 17.88 -24.05
C PHE A 317 2.49 16.47 -24.07
N PHE A 318 3.73 16.29 -24.56
CA PHE A 318 4.41 14.99 -24.53
C PHE A 318 4.59 14.42 -23.12
N GLN A 319 4.78 15.26 -22.10
CA GLN A 319 4.84 14.83 -20.70
C GLN A 319 3.52 14.28 -20.17
N GLN A 320 2.37 14.68 -20.72
CA GLN A 320 1.03 14.26 -20.29
C GLN A 320 0.44 13.08 -21.11
N VAL A 321 1.10 12.67 -22.20
CA VAL A 321 0.65 11.53 -23.04
C VAL A 321 0.67 10.19 -22.30
N VAL A 322 1.52 10.01 -21.27
CA VAL A 322 1.65 8.77 -20.51
C VAL A 322 1.27 8.95 -19.04
N GLY A 323 0.23 8.24 -18.62
CA GLY A 323 -0.13 8.03 -17.21
C GLY A 323 0.34 6.66 -16.70
N PHE A 324 0.48 6.54 -15.38
CA PHE A 324 0.83 5.30 -14.69
C PHE A 324 -0.17 4.96 -13.57
N PRO A 325 -1.48 4.75 -13.87
CA PRO A 325 -2.44 4.29 -12.87
C PRO A 325 -2.02 2.93 -12.30
N GLU A 326 -2.22 2.77 -11.00
CA GLU A 326 -2.08 1.48 -10.32
C GLU A 326 -3.34 0.64 -10.57
N GLN A 327 -3.15 -0.63 -10.94
CA GLN A 327 -4.23 -1.59 -11.12
C GLN A 327 -3.90 -2.89 -10.40
N TRP A 328 -4.89 -3.47 -9.73
CA TRP A 328 -4.78 -4.84 -9.23
C TRP A 328 -4.65 -5.81 -10.41
N ARG A 329 -3.56 -6.57 -10.46
CA ARG A 329 -3.32 -7.64 -11.43
C ARG A 329 -3.04 -8.94 -10.71
N LEU A 330 -3.54 -10.05 -11.27
CA LEU A 330 -3.19 -11.40 -10.85
C LEU A 330 -1.69 -11.61 -11.08
N GLN A 331 -0.97 -12.03 -10.04
CA GLN A 331 0.44 -12.42 -10.12
C GLN A 331 0.58 -13.94 -10.35
N PRO A 332 1.74 -14.43 -10.81
CA PRO A 332 2.02 -15.87 -10.88
C PRO A 332 2.30 -16.50 -9.51
N THR A 333 2.32 -15.72 -8.43
CA THR A 333 2.39 -16.20 -7.05
C THR A 333 1.00 -16.67 -6.59
N ILE A 334 0.98 -17.74 -5.79
CA ILE A 334 -0.24 -18.39 -5.30
C ILE A 334 -0.33 -18.18 -3.79
N GLY A 335 -1.52 -17.86 -3.29
CA GLY A 335 -1.83 -17.87 -1.87
C GLY A 335 -2.26 -19.26 -1.40
N PHE A 336 -1.90 -19.66 -0.18
CA PHE A 336 -2.26 -20.95 0.40
C PHE A 336 -3.04 -20.74 1.70
N ILE A 337 -4.13 -21.48 1.88
CA ILE A 337 -4.93 -21.47 3.11
C ILE A 337 -5.27 -22.91 3.51
N PRO A 338 -5.22 -23.30 4.79
CA PRO A 338 -5.52 -24.67 5.19
C PRO A 338 -7.03 -24.93 5.23
N ARG A 339 -7.43 -26.06 4.65
CA ARG A 339 -8.68 -26.78 4.97
C ARG A 339 -8.33 -28.02 5.78
N ALA A 340 -9.11 -28.35 6.80
CA ALA A 340 -8.96 -29.61 7.52
C ALA A 340 -9.79 -30.71 6.86
N THR A 341 -9.24 -31.92 6.74
CA THR A 341 -9.94 -33.11 6.23
C THR A 341 -10.22 -34.14 7.32
N THR A 342 -9.44 -34.11 8.40
CA THR A 342 -9.61 -34.89 9.62
C THR A 342 -9.14 -34.06 10.82
N TYR A 343 -9.12 -34.64 12.02
CA TYR A 343 -8.37 -34.11 13.15
C TYR A 343 -7.84 -35.27 14.00
N ILE A 344 -6.59 -35.15 14.46
CA ILE A 344 -5.94 -36.10 15.36
C ILE A 344 -5.42 -35.31 16.56
N SER A 345 -5.99 -35.58 17.73
CA SER A 345 -5.55 -35.02 19.02
C SER A 345 -4.07 -35.34 19.28
N TYR A 346 -3.26 -34.34 19.62
CA TYR A 346 -1.89 -34.57 20.07
C TYR A 346 -1.89 -35.34 21.42
N VAL A 347 -0.87 -36.18 21.63
CA VAL A 347 -0.58 -36.85 22.91
C VAL A 347 0.91 -36.88 23.16
N ALA A 348 1.31 -36.71 24.43
CA ALA A 348 2.71 -36.83 24.82
C ALA A 348 3.14 -38.28 25.11
N GLY A 349 2.18 -39.18 25.35
CA GLY A 349 2.43 -40.59 25.65
C GLY A 349 1.18 -41.30 26.17
N GLN A 350 1.35 -42.16 27.17
CA GLN A 350 0.25 -42.68 27.99
C GLN A 350 0.31 -42.02 29.36
N TYR A 351 -0.79 -41.40 29.79
CA TYR A 351 -0.93 -40.91 31.16
C TYR A 351 -1.36 -42.05 32.08
N GLN A 352 -0.73 -42.19 33.24
CA GLN A 352 -1.05 -43.21 34.23
C GLN A 352 -1.07 -42.61 35.64
N MET A 353 -2.03 -43.05 36.46
CA MET A 353 -2.04 -42.85 37.91
C MET A 353 -2.21 -44.21 38.57
N ASP A 354 -1.37 -44.52 39.56
CA ASP A 354 -1.37 -45.80 40.31
C ASP A 354 -1.38 -47.07 39.43
N GLY A 355 -0.77 -46.98 38.24
CA GLY A 355 -0.70 -48.06 37.23
C GLY A 355 -1.90 -48.13 36.27
N ILE A 356 -2.97 -47.38 36.53
CA ILE A 356 -4.17 -47.31 35.69
C ILE A 356 -3.93 -46.29 34.57
N GLY A 357 -4.16 -46.69 33.32
CA GLY A 357 -4.13 -45.80 32.15
C GLY A 357 -5.32 -44.84 32.13
N LEU A 358 -5.04 -43.54 32.07
CA LEU A 358 -6.04 -42.47 32.04
C LEU A 358 -6.11 -41.80 30.66
N LEU A 359 -7.28 -41.28 30.31
CA LEU A 359 -7.50 -40.55 29.06
C LEU A 359 -6.85 -39.17 29.12
N GLU A 360 -5.85 -38.92 28.27
CA GLU A 360 -5.34 -37.57 28.01
C GLU A 360 -6.31 -36.82 27.08
N ILE A 361 -6.98 -35.79 27.61
CA ILE A 361 -7.85 -34.85 26.86
C ILE A 361 -7.03 -34.01 25.87
N ASP A 362 -7.68 -33.43 24.85
CA ASP A 362 -6.95 -32.60 23.89
C ASP A 362 -6.41 -31.31 24.53
N GLN A 363 -5.09 -31.17 24.60
CA GLN A 363 -4.43 -30.04 25.27
C GLN A 363 -4.66 -28.70 24.55
N ALA A 364 -4.80 -28.69 23.23
CA ALA A 364 -4.97 -27.45 22.46
C ALA A 364 -6.39 -26.91 22.62
N MET A 365 -7.40 -27.78 22.46
CA MET A 365 -8.79 -27.40 22.66
C MET A 365 -9.09 -27.07 24.12
N SER A 366 -8.60 -27.86 25.09
CA SER A 366 -8.86 -27.59 26.51
C SER A 366 -8.24 -26.28 27.01
N ALA A 367 -7.07 -25.90 26.51
CA ALA A 367 -6.46 -24.59 26.81
C ALA A 367 -7.32 -23.42 26.30
N LYS A 368 -7.92 -23.52 25.10
CA LYS A 368 -8.90 -22.54 24.61
C LYS A 368 -10.21 -22.60 25.42
N ALA A 369 -10.75 -23.81 25.66
CA ALA A 369 -12.00 -24.04 26.39
C ALA A 369 -11.99 -23.40 27.77
N TYR A 370 -10.86 -23.46 28.48
CA TYR A 370 -10.69 -22.82 29.78
C TYR A 370 -11.06 -21.32 29.77
N HIS A 371 -10.71 -20.60 28.71
CA HIS A 371 -11.08 -19.18 28.55
C HIS A 371 -12.56 -18.96 28.22
N TYR A 372 -13.28 -19.97 27.70
CA TYR A 372 -14.73 -19.89 27.42
C TYR A 372 -15.60 -20.48 28.53
N PHE A 373 -15.03 -21.22 29.49
CA PHE A 373 -15.78 -21.76 30.64
C PHE A 373 -15.55 -20.97 31.94
N TYR A 374 -14.50 -20.16 32.03
CA TYR A 374 -14.13 -19.41 33.24
C TYR A 374 -13.79 -17.92 33.01
N ASP A 375 -13.93 -17.42 31.78
CA ASP A 375 -13.66 -16.04 31.35
C ASP A 375 -14.55 -15.69 30.12
N ASN A 376 -14.46 -14.49 29.55
CA ASN A 376 -15.30 -14.02 28.42
C ASN A 376 -14.81 -14.53 27.03
N GLY A 377 -14.14 -15.67 27.00
CA GLY A 377 -13.48 -16.20 25.81
C GLY A 377 -12.13 -15.54 25.50
N THR A 378 -11.58 -15.84 24.34
CA THR A 378 -10.33 -15.23 23.87
C THR A 378 -10.57 -13.83 23.26
N LYS A 379 -9.49 -13.06 23.12
CA LYS A 379 -9.46 -11.81 22.35
C LYS A 379 -8.75 -12.08 21.02
N PRO A 380 -9.26 -11.58 19.88
CA PRO A 380 -8.64 -11.81 18.59
C PRO A 380 -7.22 -11.23 18.55
N VAL A 381 -6.29 -11.93 17.90
CA VAL A 381 -4.90 -11.52 17.81
C VAL A 381 -4.78 -10.30 16.88
N ALA A 382 -4.69 -9.11 17.48
CA ALA A 382 -4.40 -7.89 16.77
C ALA A 382 -3.00 -7.94 16.13
N GLY A 383 -2.91 -7.54 14.86
CA GLY A 383 -1.66 -7.42 14.13
C GLY A 383 -0.75 -6.30 14.64
N THR A 384 0.42 -6.16 14.02
CA THR A 384 1.42 -5.12 14.35
C THR A 384 0.93 -3.69 14.05
N SER A 385 -0.20 -3.53 13.37
CA SER A 385 -1.08 -2.36 13.49
C SER A 385 -2.44 -2.82 14.04
N GLY A 386 -2.93 -2.12 15.08
CA GLY A 386 -4.02 -2.61 15.95
C GLY A 386 -5.42 -2.77 15.34
N ASN A 387 -5.56 -2.59 14.03
CA ASN A 387 -6.81 -2.77 13.29
C ASN A 387 -6.80 -4.00 12.37
N ILE A 388 -5.64 -4.66 12.17
CA ILE A 388 -5.54 -5.87 11.36
C ILE A 388 -5.85 -7.07 12.23
N THR A 389 -6.81 -7.91 11.82
CA THR A 389 -7.05 -9.21 12.45
C THR A 389 -6.11 -10.26 11.85
N ARG A 390 -5.37 -10.98 12.69
CA ARG A 390 -4.55 -12.11 12.25
C ARG A 390 -5.24 -13.42 12.65
N PRO A 391 -5.60 -14.29 11.69
CA PRO A 391 -6.20 -15.58 12.02
C PRO A 391 -5.15 -16.54 12.57
N GLU A 392 -5.55 -17.41 13.49
CA GLU A 392 -4.68 -18.40 14.15
C GLU A 392 -4.47 -19.67 13.29
N ILE A 393 -4.35 -19.52 11.97
CA ILE A 393 -4.16 -20.62 11.01
C ILE A 393 -2.90 -20.41 10.16
N PRO A 394 -2.20 -21.48 9.72
CA PRO A 394 -0.99 -21.39 8.90
C PRO A 394 -1.28 -21.02 7.43
N LEU A 395 -1.86 -19.84 7.19
CA LEU A 395 -2.03 -19.30 5.85
C LEU A 395 -0.77 -18.59 5.31
N ILE A 396 -0.65 -18.52 3.99
CA ILE A 396 0.41 -17.82 3.27
C ILE A 396 -0.24 -16.97 2.17
N CYS A 397 -0.22 -15.65 2.31
CA CYS A 397 -0.51 -14.73 1.21
C CYS A 397 0.79 -14.00 0.82
N PRO A 398 1.31 -14.17 -0.42
CA PRO A 398 2.60 -13.58 -0.82
C PRO A 398 2.53 -12.07 -1.10
N ASN A 399 1.33 -11.52 -1.25
CA ASN A 399 1.07 -10.12 -1.60
C ASN A 399 0.14 -9.48 -0.54
N THR A 400 -0.31 -8.23 -0.75
CA THR A 400 -1.27 -7.55 0.15
C THR A 400 -2.73 -7.90 -0.09
N ASN A 401 -3.03 -8.69 -1.12
CA ASN A 401 -4.38 -9.10 -1.51
C ASN A 401 -4.38 -10.54 -2.03
N CYS A 402 -5.21 -11.41 -1.44
CA CYS A 402 -5.41 -12.80 -1.87
C CYS A 402 -6.88 -13.19 -1.78
N THR A 403 -7.37 -13.97 -2.75
CA THR A 403 -8.74 -14.52 -2.72
C THR A 403 -8.74 -16.01 -3.00
N TRP A 404 -9.45 -16.78 -2.19
CA TRP A 404 -9.65 -18.22 -2.40
C TRP A 404 -11.06 -18.49 -2.94
N SER A 405 -11.18 -19.38 -3.92
CA SER A 405 -12.48 -19.93 -4.32
C SER A 405 -13.14 -20.63 -3.14
N GLN A 406 -14.47 -20.79 -3.16
CA GLN A 406 -15.17 -21.55 -2.11
C GLN A 406 -14.56 -22.96 -1.93
N TYR A 407 -14.35 -23.38 -0.68
CA TYR A 407 -13.85 -24.69 -0.32
C TYR A 407 -14.54 -25.22 0.94
N GLU A 408 -14.54 -26.54 1.10
CA GLU A 408 -15.11 -27.21 2.28
C GLU A 408 -13.99 -27.63 3.25
N SER A 409 -14.17 -27.32 4.53
CA SER A 409 -13.28 -27.70 5.64
C SER A 409 -14.06 -28.39 6.75
N LEU A 410 -13.46 -29.38 7.40
CA LEU A 410 -13.90 -29.82 8.72
C LEU A 410 -13.74 -28.67 9.74
N GLY A 411 -14.67 -28.61 10.68
CA GLY A 411 -14.66 -27.73 11.84
C GLY A 411 -15.56 -28.26 12.96
N ILE A 412 -15.76 -27.43 13.98
CA ILE A 412 -16.74 -27.64 15.05
C ILE A 412 -17.75 -26.49 14.97
N CYS A 413 -19.03 -26.83 15.09
CA CYS A 413 -20.13 -25.89 15.01
C CYS A 413 -20.97 -25.91 16.29
N ASN A 414 -21.49 -24.73 16.62
CA ASN A 414 -22.50 -24.48 17.64
C ASN A 414 -23.87 -24.29 16.96
N ARG A 415 -24.95 -24.72 17.63
CA ARG A 415 -26.32 -24.24 17.40
C ARG A 415 -27.03 -24.18 18.75
N CYS A 416 -27.78 -23.12 19.01
CA CYS A 416 -28.62 -22.99 20.21
C CYS A 416 -30.06 -22.60 19.85
N ALA A 417 -31.02 -23.01 20.67
CA ALA A 417 -32.43 -22.68 20.57
C ALA A 417 -32.98 -22.24 21.94
N ASP A 418 -33.90 -21.28 21.95
CA ASP A 418 -34.64 -20.86 23.17
C ASP A 418 -35.53 -22.00 23.66
N ILE A 419 -35.46 -22.31 24.95
CA ILE A 419 -36.27 -23.32 25.64
C ILE A 419 -36.97 -22.79 26.89
N THR A 420 -37.18 -21.49 27.01
CA THR A 420 -37.85 -20.86 28.17
C THR A 420 -39.30 -21.37 28.36
N ASP A 421 -39.93 -21.84 27.29
CA ASP A 421 -41.21 -22.58 27.27
C ASP A 421 -41.13 -24.00 27.90
N LEU A 422 -39.96 -24.62 27.93
CA LEU A 422 -39.71 -25.93 28.54
C LEU A 422 -39.38 -25.85 30.05
N LEU A 423 -39.48 -24.66 30.66
CA LEU A 423 -39.37 -24.47 32.10
C LEU A 423 -40.76 -24.37 32.78
N GLU A 424 -40.82 -24.79 34.04
CA GLU A 424 -41.99 -24.69 34.92
C GLU A 424 -41.59 -24.07 36.25
N PHE A 425 -42.27 -23.00 36.68
CA PHE A 425 -42.07 -22.47 38.03
C PHE A 425 -42.83 -23.29 39.07
N GLY A 426 -42.17 -23.65 40.17
CA GLY A 426 -42.82 -24.29 41.31
C GLY A 426 -41.97 -24.25 42.58
N CYS A 427 -42.57 -24.70 43.68
CA CYS A 427 -41.88 -25.02 44.92
C CYS A 427 -42.03 -26.51 45.18
N ARG A 428 -40.92 -27.26 45.25
CA ARG A 428 -40.92 -28.72 45.38
C ARG A 428 -39.92 -29.14 46.46
N SER A 429 -40.26 -30.19 47.21
CA SER A 429 -39.31 -30.82 48.14
C SER A 429 -38.58 -31.95 47.41
N SER A 430 -37.25 -31.89 47.39
CA SER A 430 -36.39 -32.82 46.64
C SER A 430 -35.01 -32.93 47.32
N THR A 431 -34.15 -33.80 46.80
CA THR A 431 -32.71 -33.69 47.03
C THR A 431 -32.24 -32.31 46.55
N LEU A 432 -31.50 -31.59 47.38
CA LEU A 432 -30.84 -30.33 47.01
C LEU A 432 -29.48 -30.65 46.39
N ASP A 433 -29.50 -31.25 45.19
CA ASP A 433 -28.32 -31.67 44.44
C ASP A 433 -27.39 -30.50 44.07
N TRP A 434 -27.96 -29.31 43.95
CA TRP A 434 -27.33 -28.10 43.41
C TRP A 434 -26.52 -27.25 44.40
N ILE A 435 -26.61 -27.51 45.71
CA ILE A 435 -26.03 -26.67 46.80
C ILE A 435 -24.52 -26.45 46.66
N LYS A 436 -24.02 -25.34 47.20
CA LYS A 436 -22.63 -24.91 47.07
C LYS A 436 -21.61 -25.90 47.66
N ALA A 437 -21.96 -26.57 48.76
CA ALA A 437 -21.09 -27.52 49.45
C ALA A 437 -21.91 -28.70 50.02
N PRO A 438 -21.85 -29.90 49.41
CA PRO A 438 -22.55 -31.07 49.93
C PRO A 438 -21.83 -31.72 51.12
N ASN A 439 -22.56 -32.55 51.88
CA ASN A 439 -22.00 -33.26 53.02
C ASN A 439 -21.25 -34.53 52.56
N PRO A 440 -20.06 -34.85 53.08
CA PRO A 440 -19.39 -36.11 52.74
C PRO A 440 -20.13 -37.30 53.36
N THR A 441 -20.08 -38.46 52.71
CA THR A 441 -20.50 -39.72 53.35
C THR A 441 -19.55 -40.09 54.51
N PRO A 442 -19.98 -40.93 55.49
CA PRO A 442 -19.15 -41.25 56.67
C PRO A 442 -17.81 -41.93 56.35
N ASP A 443 -17.72 -42.61 55.21
CA ASP A 443 -16.55 -43.26 54.62
C ASP A 443 -15.76 -42.37 53.64
N GLN A 444 -16.27 -41.16 53.35
CA GLN A 444 -15.70 -40.15 52.45
C GLN A 444 -15.56 -40.60 50.98
N SER A 445 -16.26 -41.68 50.58
CA SER A 445 -16.27 -42.18 49.20
C SER A 445 -17.16 -41.38 48.25
N SER A 446 -18.16 -40.67 48.78
CA SER A 446 -19.20 -40.00 48.02
C SER A 446 -19.79 -38.79 48.78
N TRP A 447 -20.84 -38.19 48.22
CA TRP A 447 -21.53 -37.01 48.75
C TRP A 447 -23.00 -37.31 49.04
N MET A 448 -23.48 -36.86 50.20
CA MET A 448 -24.89 -36.88 50.57
C MET A 448 -25.49 -35.47 50.40
N TYR A 449 -26.40 -35.36 49.45
CA TYR A 449 -27.24 -34.17 49.29
C TYR A 449 -28.40 -34.21 50.31
N PRO A 450 -28.66 -33.13 51.05
CA PRO A 450 -29.80 -33.06 51.95
C PRO A 450 -31.11 -32.97 51.16
N ASN A 451 -32.19 -33.52 51.71
CA ASN A 451 -33.54 -33.21 51.23
C ASN A 451 -33.99 -31.86 51.78
N GLY A 452 -34.66 -31.07 50.96
CA GLY A 452 -35.12 -29.74 51.32
C GLY A 452 -36.13 -29.17 50.32
N THR A 453 -36.62 -27.97 50.58
CA THR A 453 -37.69 -27.31 49.82
C THR A 453 -37.11 -26.14 49.02
N ALA A 454 -37.04 -26.32 47.70
CA ALA A 454 -36.59 -25.27 46.79
C ALA A 454 -37.78 -24.67 46.03
N CYS A 455 -37.71 -23.36 45.76
CA CYS A 455 -38.61 -22.64 44.86
C CYS A 455 -37.84 -22.11 43.66
N GLY A 456 -38.40 -22.22 42.46
CA GLY A 456 -37.74 -21.74 41.25
C GLY A 456 -38.25 -22.42 39.99
N TRP A 457 -37.45 -22.34 38.94
CA TRP A 457 -37.74 -22.88 37.62
C TRP A 457 -37.09 -24.26 37.44
N TYR A 458 -37.95 -25.24 37.18
CA TYR A 458 -37.61 -26.62 36.92
C TYR A 458 -37.65 -26.91 35.41
N LEU A 459 -36.76 -27.79 34.94
CA LEU A 459 -36.79 -28.33 33.59
C LEU A 459 -37.92 -29.37 33.46
N LYS A 460 -38.71 -29.29 32.38
CA LYS A 460 -39.73 -30.30 32.05
C LYS A 460 -39.08 -31.57 31.49
N ALA A 461 -38.89 -32.53 32.37
CA ALA A 461 -38.41 -33.89 32.14
C ALA A 461 -39.20 -34.84 33.05
N ASP A 462 -39.03 -36.16 32.92
CA ASP A 462 -39.69 -37.13 33.81
C ASP A 462 -39.19 -36.93 35.26
N ASP A 463 -37.86 -36.81 35.43
CA ASP A 463 -37.23 -36.33 36.65
C ASP A 463 -37.03 -34.80 36.58
N THR A 464 -37.95 -34.04 37.17
CA THR A 464 -37.92 -32.57 37.09
C THR A 464 -36.77 -31.96 37.90
N LEU A 465 -35.89 -31.22 37.23
CA LEU A 465 -34.62 -30.75 37.78
C LEU A 465 -34.62 -29.23 37.99
N LEU A 466 -34.18 -28.74 39.16
CA LEU A 466 -34.09 -27.29 39.42
C LEU A 466 -32.93 -26.68 38.61
N MET A 467 -33.24 -25.64 37.83
CA MET A 467 -32.29 -24.96 36.94
C MET A 467 -31.90 -23.55 37.41
N ALA A 468 -32.85 -22.81 38.01
CA ALA A 468 -32.59 -21.54 38.71
C ALA A 468 -33.63 -21.37 39.82
N GLY A 469 -33.22 -20.96 41.02
CA GLY A 469 -34.11 -20.92 42.19
C GLY A 469 -33.39 -20.68 43.51
N TYR A 470 -34.08 -20.90 44.63
CA TYR A 470 -33.54 -20.71 45.98
C TYR A 470 -34.12 -21.71 46.98
N SER A 471 -33.35 -22.00 48.04
CA SER A 471 -33.85 -22.79 49.18
C SER A 471 -34.77 -21.96 50.07
N THR A 472 -35.84 -22.59 50.56
CA THR A 472 -36.81 -22.01 51.49
C THR A 472 -36.75 -22.60 52.90
N ASP A 473 -35.94 -23.63 53.13
CA ASP A 473 -35.82 -24.26 54.45
C ASP A 473 -35.11 -23.32 55.44
N LEU A 474 -35.71 -23.20 56.63
CA LEU A 474 -35.15 -22.46 57.75
C LEU A 474 -34.26 -23.38 58.61
N ASP A 475 -33.36 -22.77 59.39
CA ASP A 475 -32.50 -23.43 60.39
C ASP A 475 -31.56 -24.54 59.85
N THR A 476 -31.26 -24.53 58.54
CA THR A 476 -30.26 -25.41 57.90
C THR A 476 -28.97 -24.66 57.55
N ASN A 477 -27.86 -25.39 57.35
CA ASN A 477 -26.61 -24.82 56.84
C ASN A 477 -26.73 -24.22 55.41
N HIS A 478 -27.81 -24.52 54.70
CA HIS A 478 -28.09 -24.09 53.32
C HIS A 478 -29.21 -23.03 53.25
N THR A 479 -29.63 -22.51 54.40
CA THR A 479 -30.68 -21.47 54.51
C THR A 479 -30.31 -20.25 53.67
N GLY A 480 -31.16 -19.91 52.71
CA GLY A 480 -30.96 -18.75 51.83
C GLY A 480 -29.97 -18.93 50.67
N GLU A 481 -29.50 -20.16 50.41
CA GLU A 481 -28.76 -20.47 49.17
C GLU A 481 -29.61 -20.22 47.92
N VAL A 482 -28.99 -19.68 46.88
CA VAL A 482 -29.61 -19.35 45.58
C VAL A 482 -28.81 -19.98 44.46
N LEU A 483 -29.49 -20.75 43.60
CA LEU A 483 -29.01 -21.24 42.31
C LEU A 483 -29.29 -20.16 41.26
N ILE A 484 -28.25 -19.42 40.86
CA ILE A 484 -28.36 -18.34 39.87
C ILE A 484 -28.42 -18.92 38.46
N SER A 485 -27.64 -19.97 38.19
CA SER A 485 -27.56 -20.63 36.90
C SER A 485 -27.16 -22.09 37.03
N ARG A 486 -27.71 -22.92 36.14
CA ARG A 486 -27.32 -24.32 35.95
C ARG A 486 -27.10 -24.59 34.47
N SER A 487 -26.04 -25.30 34.16
CA SER A 487 -25.89 -26.01 32.89
C SER A 487 -26.01 -27.51 33.14
N GLN A 488 -26.72 -28.21 32.24
CA GLN A 488 -27.12 -29.60 32.40
C GLN A 488 -27.04 -30.30 31.04
N PRO A 489 -26.22 -31.36 30.88
CA PRO A 489 -26.25 -32.17 29.68
C PRO A 489 -27.58 -32.93 29.58
N LEU A 490 -28.04 -33.16 28.36
CA LEU A 490 -29.26 -33.92 28.06
C LEU A 490 -29.02 -35.44 28.02
N TYR A 491 -27.95 -35.87 28.67
CA TYR A 491 -27.55 -37.26 28.90
C TYR A 491 -26.99 -37.40 30.32
N ASP A 492 -27.12 -38.57 30.92
CA ASP A 492 -26.39 -38.91 32.14
C ASP A 492 -24.90 -39.23 31.83
N LEU A 493 -23.98 -38.78 32.68
CA LEU A 493 -22.53 -38.90 32.41
C LEU A 493 -22.02 -40.34 32.55
N PHE A 494 -22.63 -41.15 33.42
CA PHE A 494 -22.15 -42.49 33.73
C PHE A 494 -22.73 -43.54 32.78
N THR A 495 -24.02 -43.44 32.47
CA THR A 495 -24.75 -44.38 31.60
C THR A 495 -24.81 -43.94 30.14
N ARG A 496 -24.61 -42.65 29.84
CA ARG A 496 -24.81 -42.01 28.53
C ARG A 496 -26.24 -42.11 27.97
N ALA A 497 -27.19 -42.57 28.78
CA ALA A 497 -28.61 -42.56 28.42
C ALA A 497 -29.14 -41.10 28.33
N PRO A 498 -30.03 -40.79 27.37
CA PRO A 498 -30.64 -39.46 27.26
C PRO A 498 -31.56 -39.15 28.45
N LEU A 499 -31.71 -37.86 28.76
CA LEU A 499 -32.58 -37.38 29.83
C LEU A 499 -34.05 -37.74 29.53
N GLN A 500 -34.66 -38.56 30.39
CA GLN A 500 -36.00 -39.10 30.16
C GLN A 500 -37.08 -38.00 30.25
N GLY A 501 -38.10 -38.10 29.39
CA GLY A 501 -39.21 -37.14 29.30
C GLY A 501 -38.89 -35.77 28.69
N TYR A 502 -37.62 -35.42 28.46
CA TYR A 502 -37.25 -34.10 27.93
C TYR A 502 -37.47 -33.98 26.40
N PRO A 503 -38.31 -33.04 25.92
CA PRO A 503 -38.61 -32.88 24.49
C PRO A 503 -37.56 -31.99 23.79
N ALA A 504 -36.38 -32.54 23.52
CA ALA A 504 -35.27 -31.83 22.89
C ALA A 504 -35.63 -31.20 21.53
N LYS A 505 -35.30 -29.92 21.34
CA LYS A 505 -35.53 -29.15 20.12
C LYS A 505 -34.43 -29.35 19.06
N LEU A 506 -33.23 -29.78 19.45
CA LEU A 506 -32.06 -29.98 18.58
C LEU A 506 -31.67 -31.47 18.49
N ASN A 507 -32.58 -32.28 17.93
CA ASN A 507 -32.42 -33.75 17.83
C ASN A 507 -31.96 -34.25 16.44
N ASP A 508 -31.50 -33.34 15.57
CA ASP A 508 -31.19 -33.60 14.16
C ASP A 508 -29.69 -33.89 13.87
N THR A 509 -28.85 -34.02 14.90
CA THR A 509 -27.42 -34.33 14.74
C THR A 509 -27.02 -35.62 15.46
N ARG A 510 -26.47 -36.56 14.70
CA ARG A 510 -25.77 -37.75 15.19
C ARG A 510 -24.36 -37.38 15.67
N ASN A 511 -23.92 -38.02 16.75
CA ASN A 511 -22.59 -37.87 17.34
C ASN A 511 -22.18 -36.42 17.69
N PRO A 512 -23.00 -35.67 18.47
CA PRO A 512 -22.59 -34.39 19.01
C PRO A 512 -21.40 -34.54 19.98
N ILE A 513 -20.59 -33.50 20.09
CA ILE A 513 -19.50 -33.38 21.06
C ILE A 513 -20.08 -33.04 22.44
N SER A 514 -21.17 -32.25 22.49
CA SER A 514 -22.01 -32.11 23.67
C SER A 514 -23.40 -31.60 23.28
N HIS A 515 -24.42 -31.96 24.05
CA HIS A 515 -25.81 -31.53 23.89
C HIS A 515 -26.38 -31.26 25.28
N PHE A 516 -26.72 -30.01 25.55
CA PHE A 516 -26.92 -29.51 26.91
C PHE A 516 -27.88 -28.33 26.93
N VAL A 517 -28.50 -28.12 28.08
CA VAL A 517 -29.31 -26.95 28.40
C VAL A 517 -28.52 -26.04 29.35
N VAL A 518 -28.62 -24.73 29.13
CA VAL A 518 -28.13 -23.70 30.05
C VAL A 518 -29.30 -22.80 30.44
N VAL A 519 -29.44 -22.55 31.74
CA VAL A 519 -30.42 -21.60 32.29
C VAL A 519 -29.69 -20.55 33.12
N SER A 520 -30.01 -19.29 32.89
CA SER A 520 -29.51 -18.12 33.64
C SER A 520 -30.68 -17.35 34.22
N GLY A 521 -30.72 -17.22 35.54
CA GLY A 521 -31.57 -16.24 36.23
C GLY A 521 -30.94 -14.85 36.35
N GLU A 522 -29.86 -14.57 35.60
CA GLU A 522 -29.04 -13.35 35.59
C GLU A 522 -28.41 -12.98 36.94
N ASP A 523 -29.23 -12.62 37.93
CA ASP A 523 -28.82 -12.12 39.24
C ASP A 523 -29.71 -12.67 40.38
N VAL A 524 -29.13 -12.70 41.58
CA VAL A 524 -29.75 -13.13 42.85
C VAL A 524 -31.08 -12.42 43.10
N VAL A 525 -31.20 -11.14 42.73
CA VAL A 525 -32.44 -10.35 42.91
C VAL A 525 -33.55 -10.85 41.99
N GLN A 526 -33.25 -11.15 40.72
CA GLN A 526 -34.23 -11.63 39.75
C GLN A 526 -34.73 -13.03 40.11
N VAL A 527 -33.82 -13.95 40.48
CA VAL A 527 -34.17 -15.30 40.93
C VAL A 527 -35.08 -15.26 42.16
N ARG A 528 -34.79 -14.41 43.15
CA ARG A 528 -35.64 -14.23 44.34
C ARG A 528 -36.96 -13.47 44.07
N GLN A 529 -37.08 -12.80 42.93
CA GLN A 529 -38.34 -12.20 42.45
C GLN A 529 -39.17 -13.16 41.57
N ASN A 530 -38.70 -14.40 41.36
CA ASN A 530 -39.32 -15.39 40.48
C ASN A 530 -39.44 -14.92 39.02
N ALA A 531 -38.51 -14.07 38.57
CA ALA A 531 -38.42 -13.68 37.16
C ALA A 531 -38.21 -14.90 36.25
N THR A 532 -38.67 -14.83 35.01
CA THR A 532 -38.44 -15.86 33.99
C THR A 532 -36.97 -15.87 33.57
N PRO A 533 -36.20 -16.95 33.81
CA PRO A 533 -34.80 -17.01 33.45
C PRO A 533 -34.63 -17.23 31.93
N ILE A 534 -33.48 -16.80 31.41
CA ILE A 534 -33.08 -17.05 30.03
C ILE A 534 -32.65 -18.52 29.91
N ALA A 535 -33.22 -19.27 28.97
CA ALA A 535 -32.97 -20.69 28.81
C ALA A 535 -32.64 -21.08 27.36
N HIS A 536 -31.50 -21.75 27.17
CA HIS A 536 -31.03 -22.19 25.85
C HIS A 536 -30.69 -23.68 25.86
N GLU A 537 -31.21 -24.44 24.89
CA GLU A 537 -30.69 -25.75 24.50
C GLU A 537 -29.62 -25.54 23.43
N CYS A 538 -28.41 -26.03 23.65
CA CYS A 538 -27.28 -25.89 22.75
C CYS A 538 -26.70 -27.27 22.38
N ILE A 539 -26.32 -27.41 21.11
CA ILE A 539 -25.63 -28.58 20.58
C ILE A 539 -24.32 -28.15 19.91
N ILE A 540 -23.23 -28.78 20.33
CA ILE A 540 -21.89 -28.58 19.79
C ILE A 540 -21.48 -29.88 19.11
N SER A 541 -21.07 -29.79 17.85
CA SER A 541 -20.90 -30.95 16.97
C SER A 541 -19.83 -30.74 15.91
N TRP A 542 -19.25 -31.83 15.43
CA TRP A 542 -18.45 -31.80 14.20
C TRP A 542 -19.30 -31.39 13.00
N CYS A 543 -18.74 -30.55 12.12
CA CYS A 543 -19.42 -30.05 10.94
C CYS A 543 -18.45 -29.83 9.77
N VAL A 544 -18.98 -29.79 8.56
CA VAL A 544 -18.25 -29.33 7.37
C VAL A 544 -18.78 -27.96 7.00
N GLU A 545 -17.89 -26.96 6.95
CA GLU A 545 -18.23 -25.58 6.60
C GLU A 545 -17.77 -25.28 5.17
N THR A 546 -18.63 -24.64 4.37
CA THR A 546 -18.24 -24.10 3.05
C THR A 546 -17.83 -22.64 3.22
N LEU A 547 -16.53 -22.38 3.06
CA LEU A 547 -15.88 -21.12 3.41
C LEU A 547 -15.46 -20.36 2.15
N HIS A 548 -15.61 -19.03 2.17
CA HIS A 548 -15.01 -18.12 1.20
C HIS A 548 -14.11 -17.12 1.93
N SER A 549 -12.80 -17.28 1.78
CA SER A 549 -11.79 -16.50 2.49
C SER A 549 -11.10 -15.51 1.56
N THR A 550 -10.79 -14.33 2.10
CA THR A 550 -10.11 -13.23 1.42
C THR A 550 -9.14 -12.53 2.37
N ILE A 551 -8.08 -11.95 1.81
CA ILE A 551 -7.21 -11.00 2.49
C ILE A 551 -7.19 -9.72 1.67
N SER A 552 -7.45 -8.59 2.31
CA SER A 552 -7.48 -7.27 1.67
C SER A 552 -6.72 -6.25 2.51
N GLY A 553 -5.60 -5.74 1.99
CA GLY A 553 -4.74 -4.79 2.73
C GLY A 553 -4.00 -5.43 3.91
N GLY A 554 -3.95 -6.78 3.96
CA GLY A 554 -3.38 -7.55 5.08
C GLY A 554 -4.38 -7.96 6.16
N ASP A 555 -5.61 -7.45 6.15
CA ASP A 555 -6.70 -7.92 7.04
C ASP A 555 -7.40 -9.16 6.45
N TYR A 556 -7.81 -10.09 7.30
CA TYR A 556 -8.39 -11.38 6.93
C TYR A 556 -9.92 -11.38 7.11
N SER A 557 -10.66 -11.67 6.05
CA SER A 557 -12.10 -11.81 6.10
C SER A 557 -12.56 -13.14 5.50
N GLU A 558 -13.32 -13.89 6.28
CA GLU A 558 -13.85 -15.21 5.90
C GLU A 558 -15.36 -15.23 6.09
N ASN A 559 -16.07 -15.56 5.02
CA ASN A 559 -17.52 -15.68 5.02
C ASN A 559 -17.92 -17.16 4.98
N LYS A 560 -18.73 -17.59 5.94
CA LYS A 560 -19.29 -18.93 6.02
C LYS A 560 -20.59 -18.97 5.22
N THR A 561 -20.57 -19.71 4.11
CA THR A 561 -21.69 -19.76 3.16
C THR A 561 -22.66 -20.91 3.38
N ASP A 562 -22.19 -22.01 3.96
CA ASP A 562 -22.98 -23.22 4.19
C ASP A 562 -22.41 -24.05 5.36
N THR A 563 -23.23 -24.95 5.91
CA THR A 563 -22.82 -25.95 6.91
C THR A 563 -23.47 -27.30 6.59
N VAL A 564 -22.74 -28.39 6.81
CA VAL A 564 -23.26 -29.76 6.80
C VAL A 564 -22.92 -30.46 8.11
N TYR A 565 -23.87 -31.21 8.66
CA TYR A 565 -23.76 -31.98 9.90
C TYR A 565 -23.94 -33.48 9.59
N ASN A 566 -23.64 -34.35 10.56
CA ASN A 566 -24.03 -35.76 10.44
C ASN A 566 -25.50 -35.92 10.89
N ASN A 567 -26.39 -36.17 9.94
CA ASN A 567 -27.82 -36.40 10.18
C ASN A 567 -28.23 -37.87 9.93
N THR A 568 -27.27 -38.81 9.96
CA THR A 568 -27.55 -40.23 9.70
C THR A 568 -28.25 -40.91 10.88
N LEU A 569 -29.04 -41.95 10.59
CA LEU A 569 -29.69 -42.79 11.60
C LEU A 569 -28.93 -44.10 11.76
N GLY A 570 -28.73 -44.53 13.00
CA GLY A 570 -27.98 -45.73 13.35
C GLY A 570 -28.15 -46.06 14.84
N ALA A 571 -27.60 -47.19 15.29
CA ALA A 571 -27.64 -47.62 16.69
C ALA A 571 -26.96 -46.62 17.64
N ASP A 572 -27.13 -46.82 18.94
CA ASP A 572 -26.37 -46.09 19.97
C ASP A 572 -24.85 -46.36 19.80
N PRO A 573 -24.00 -45.33 19.64
CA PRO A 573 -22.55 -45.51 19.54
C PRO A 573 -21.87 -45.79 20.90
N TRP A 574 -22.57 -45.66 22.02
CA TRP A 574 -22.04 -45.91 23.36
C TRP A 574 -22.12 -47.39 23.76
N THR A 575 -21.29 -47.78 24.73
CA THR A 575 -21.48 -49.01 25.49
C THR A 575 -20.91 -48.84 26.89
N THR A 576 -21.76 -49.04 27.88
CA THR A 576 -21.40 -49.08 29.30
C THR A 576 -20.91 -50.47 29.71
N TYR A 577 -20.08 -50.52 30.75
CA TYR A 577 -19.66 -51.75 31.42
C TYR A 577 -19.32 -51.46 32.88
N GLU A 578 -19.56 -52.42 33.77
CA GLU A 578 -19.15 -52.33 35.17
C GLU A 578 -17.63 -52.57 35.26
N ALA A 579 -16.94 -51.68 35.98
CA ALA A 579 -15.51 -51.74 36.23
C ALA A 579 -15.24 -52.28 37.64
N PHE A 580 -14.32 -53.23 37.75
CA PHE A 580 -13.95 -53.91 39.00
C PHE A 580 -12.43 -53.90 39.17
N ASP A 581 -11.97 -53.81 40.42
CA ASP A 581 -10.61 -54.14 40.82
C ASP A 581 -10.64 -55.43 41.66
N GLY A 582 -10.08 -56.51 41.11
CA GLY A 582 -10.24 -57.85 41.65
C GLY A 582 -11.71 -58.29 41.70
N SER A 583 -12.29 -58.29 42.91
CA SER A 583 -13.70 -58.58 43.18
C SER A 583 -14.58 -57.34 43.36
N ASP A 584 -13.96 -56.17 43.54
CA ASP A 584 -14.59 -55.03 44.18
C ASP A 584 -15.04 -54.04 43.10
N TYR A 585 -16.29 -53.58 43.17
CA TYR A 585 -16.88 -52.68 42.19
C TYR A 585 -16.30 -51.27 42.33
N VAL A 586 -15.72 -50.76 41.23
CA VAL A 586 -15.03 -49.45 41.17
C VAL A 586 -15.90 -48.38 40.51
N GLY A 587 -16.80 -48.76 39.60
CA GLY A 587 -17.72 -47.81 38.94
C GLY A 587 -18.25 -48.32 37.59
N VAL A 588 -18.83 -47.41 36.81
CA VAL A 588 -19.22 -47.68 35.42
C VAL A 588 -18.20 -47.03 34.48
N GLY A 589 -17.67 -47.80 33.53
CA GLY A 589 -16.94 -47.29 32.38
C GLY A 589 -17.85 -47.21 31.15
N PHE A 590 -17.57 -46.27 30.25
CA PHE A 590 -18.23 -46.18 28.94
C PHE A 590 -17.20 -46.14 27.81
N ILE A 591 -17.52 -46.73 26.67
CA ILE A 591 -16.72 -46.68 25.44
C ILE A 591 -17.57 -46.13 24.31
N TYR A 592 -17.04 -45.14 23.61
CA TYR A 592 -17.57 -44.62 22.36
C TYR A 592 -16.99 -45.43 21.19
N ARG A 593 -17.84 -46.14 20.43
CA ARG A 593 -17.39 -47.15 19.44
C ARG A 593 -17.33 -46.68 17.99
N GLU A 594 -17.92 -45.53 17.67
CA GLU A 594 -18.13 -45.09 16.28
C GLU A 594 -17.11 -44.03 15.84
N ASN A 595 -16.59 -44.12 14.62
CA ASN A 595 -15.86 -43.00 14.02
C ASN A 595 -16.87 -41.99 13.45
N VAL A 596 -16.69 -40.69 13.74
CA VAL A 596 -17.58 -39.66 13.20
C VAL A 596 -17.22 -39.44 11.74
N THR A 597 -18.18 -39.68 10.84
CA THR A 597 -18.04 -39.38 9.41
C THR A 597 -19.06 -38.32 8.99
N ILE A 598 -18.67 -37.42 8.08
CA ILE A 598 -19.53 -36.37 7.50
C ILE A 598 -19.21 -36.27 6.01
N VAL A 599 -20.23 -36.32 5.15
CA VAL A 599 -20.06 -36.12 3.71
C VAL A 599 -20.37 -34.66 3.36
N GLY A 600 -19.40 -33.92 2.82
CA GLY A 600 -19.58 -32.55 2.37
C GLY A 600 -20.45 -32.45 1.11
N LYS A 601 -20.86 -31.23 0.72
CA LYS A 601 -21.64 -31.01 -0.51
C LYS A 601 -20.89 -31.40 -1.78
N THR A 602 -19.55 -31.43 -1.73
CA THR A 602 -18.69 -31.93 -2.82
C THR A 602 -18.66 -33.47 -2.92
N GLY A 603 -19.25 -34.19 -1.96
CA GLY A 603 -19.15 -35.65 -1.85
C GLY A 603 -17.86 -36.14 -1.20
N TYR A 604 -16.98 -35.24 -0.75
CA TYR A 604 -15.79 -35.60 0.03
C TYR A 604 -16.20 -36.06 1.44
N GLU A 605 -15.61 -37.15 1.93
CA GLU A 605 -15.88 -37.68 3.28
C GLU A 605 -14.81 -37.20 4.28
N TYR A 606 -15.28 -36.57 5.35
CA TYR A 606 -14.48 -36.09 6.47
C TYR A 606 -14.65 -37.04 7.65
N GLN A 607 -13.55 -37.53 8.21
CA GLN A 607 -13.57 -38.57 9.25
C GLN A 607 -12.81 -38.13 10.51
N ILE A 608 -13.34 -38.44 11.70
CA ILE A 608 -12.69 -38.25 13.01
C ILE A 608 -12.73 -39.59 13.76
N SER A 609 -11.59 -39.99 14.35
CA SER A 609 -11.52 -41.22 15.13
C SER A 609 -12.39 -41.15 16.39
N ASN A 610 -12.94 -42.30 16.79
CA ASN A 610 -13.70 -42.44 18.04
C ASN A 610 -12.89 -41.94 19.27
N TRP A 611 -11.58 -42.20 19.30
CA TRP A 611 -10.66 -41.72 20.33
C TRP A 611 -10.54 -40.19 20.35
N THR A 612 -10.33 -39.55 19.20
CA THR A 612 -10.21 -38.09 19.12
C THR A 612 -11.53 -37.40 19.44
N HIS A 613 -12.67 -37.96 19.00
CA HIS A 613 -14.00 -37.50 19.41
C HIS A 613 -14.15 -37.56 20.94
N THR A 614 -13.86 -38.71 21.56
CA THR A 614 -14.00 -38.91 23.02
C THR A 614 -13.18 -37.88 23.82
N LYS A 615 -11.90 -37.69 23.48
CA LYS A 615 -11.01 -36.74 24.18
C LYS A 615 -11.46 -35.29 24.16
N ILE A 616 -12.21 -34.90 23.13
CA ILE A 616 -12.73 -33.54 22.96
C ILE A 616 -14.09 -33.42 23.65
N LEU A 617 -14.93 -34.45 23.57
CA LEU A 617 -16.20 -34.55 24.31
C LEU A 617 -15.98 -34.52 25.84
N THR A 618 -14.94 -35.17 26.36
CA THR A 618 -14.58 -35.12 27.80
C THR A 618 -14.24 -33.71 28.30
N ILE A 619 -13.86 -32.77 27.42
CA ILE A 619 -13.67 -31.35 27.79
C ILE A 619 -15.01 -30.70 28.19
N PHE A 620 -16.13 -31.20 27.65
CA PHE A 620 -17.47 -30.73 27.96
C PHE A 620 -18.09 -31.43 29.17
N ASP A 621 -17.88 -32.74 29.36
CA ASP A 621 -18.27 -33.45 30.59
C ASP A 621 -17.58 -32.86 31.85
N ASP A 622 -16.47 -32.14 31.66
CA ASP A 622 -15.73 -31.41 32.69
C ASP A 622 -16.46 -30.15 33.23
N ILE A 623 -17.40 -29.59 32.47
CA ILE A 623 -18.18 -28.38 32.79
C ILE A 623 -19.71 -28.60 32.76
N PHE A 624 -20.18 -29.71 32.18
CA PHE A 624 -21.59 -30.07 32.09
C PHE A 624 -21.84 -31.41 32.81
N PRO A 625 -22.59 -31.42 33.93
CA PRO A 625 -23.27 -30.29 34.56
C PRO A 625 -22.33 -29.34 35.34
N SER A 626 -22.81 -28.13 35.57
CA SER A 626 -22.26 -27.19 36.57
C SER A 626 -23.35 -26.35 37.20
N THR A 627 -23.20 -26.01 38.49
CA THR A 627 -24.11 -25.10 39.20
C THR A 627 -23.37 -23.85 39.67
N TYR A 628 -24.02 -22.69 39.51
CA TYR A 628 -23.52 -21.40 39.97
C TYR A 628 -24.40 -20.88 41.10
N THR A 629 -23.87 -20.93 42.31
CA THR A 629 -24.62 -20.70 43.56
C THR A 629 -24.07 -19.53 44.37
N VAL A 630 -24.91 -18.93 45.22
CA VAL A 630 -24.48 -17.94 46.22
C VAL A 630 -25.18 -18.17 47.55
N THR A 631 -24.46 -17.90 48.65
CA THR A 631 -24.87 -18.08 50.04
C THR A 631 -25.07 -16.72 50.71
N ASN A 632 -26.31 -16.34 51.04
CA ASN A 632 -26.65 -15.17 51.88
C ASN A 632 -26.03 -13.80 51.48
N SER A 633 -25.65 -13.62 50.22
CA SER A 633 -25.05 -12.39 49.69
C SER A 633 -25.52 -12.13 48.24
N THR A 634 -25.31 -10.89 47.78
CA THR A 634 -25.44 -10.46 46.37
C THR A 634 -24.07 -10.18 45.72
N GLY A 635 -22.97 -10.40 46.45
CA GLY A 635 -21.62 -10.13 45.97
C GLY A 635 -21.06 -11.26 45.10
N VAL A 636 -20.62 -10.94 43.89
CA VAL A 636 -19.98 -11.89 42.95
C VAL A 636 -18.80 -12.64 43.59
N ALA A 637 -18.07 -12.00 44.52
CA ALA A 637 -16.95 -12.62 45.24
C ALA A 637 -17.35 -13.84 46.11
N GLU A 638 -18.62 -13.96 46.51
CA GLU A 638 -19.15 -15.05 47.34
C GLU A 638 -19.83 -16.15 46.53
N THR A 639 -19.90 -16.00 45.20
CA THR A 639 -20.40 -17.05 44.30
C THR A 639 -19.52 -18.29 44.33
N GLY A 640 -20.11 -19.44 44.01
CA GLY A 640 -19.43 -20.72 43.83
C GLY A 640 -19.85 -21.38 42.53
N LEU A 641 -18.91 -21.61 41.63
CA LEU A 641 -19.09 -22.48 40.45
C LEU A 641 -18.65 -23.90 40.81
N ARG A 642 -19.61 -24.83 40.93
CA ARG A 642 -19.32 -26.26 40.97
C ARG A 642 -19.07 -26.78 39.55
N PHE A 643 -18.14 -27.70 39.37
CA PHE A 643 -17.78 -28.28 38.06
C PHE A 643 -17.24 -29.71 38.25
N ARG A 644 -17.05 -30.48 37.17
CA ARG A 644 -16.65 -31.90 37.21
C ARG A 644 -17.49 -32.74 38.18
N GLU A 645 -18.82 -32.61 38.15
CA GLU A 645 -19.69 -33.21 39.16
C GLU A 645 -19.74 -34.75 39.11
N TYR A 646 -19.18 -35.36 38.06
CA TYR A 646 -18.89 -36.80 37.99
C TYR A 646 -17.84 -37.28 39.02
N MET A 647 -17.09 -36.36 39.64
CA MET A 647 -16.07 -36.69 40.65
C MET A 647 -16.72 -37.04 42.00
N THR A 648 -16.89 -38.34 42.25
CA THR A 648 -17.40 -38.87 43.53
C THR A 648 -16.58 -38.45 44.74
N THR A 649 -15.25 -38.27 44.61
CA THR A 649 -14.37 -37.85 45.70
C THR A 649 -13.79 -36.45 45.49
N GLY A 650 -13.91 -35.62 46.54
CA GLY A 650 -13.46 -34.22 46.58
C GLY A 650 -14.18 -33.31 45.57
N TYR A 651 -15.40 -32.83 45.90
CA TYR A 651 -16.16 -31.93 45.02
C TYR A 651 -15.32 -30.72 44.54
N ARG A 652 -15.51 -30.31 43.28
CA ARG A 652 -14.72 -29.22 42.68
C ARG A 652 -15.53 -27.94 42.66
N LEU A 653 -15.07 -26.93 43.40
CA LEU A 653 -15.71 -25.63 43.54
C LEU A 653 -14.71 -24.51 43.22
N ARG A 654 -15.14 -23.49 42.49
CA ARG A 654 -14.39 -22.24 42.29
C ARG A 654 -15.16 -21.08 42.90
N ASN A 655 -14.59 -20.45 43.92
CA ASN A 655 -15.18 -19.26 44.56
C ASN A 655 -14.90 -18.00 43.72
N GLY A 656 -15.81 -17.02 43.76
CA GLY A 656 -15.61 -15.70 43.15
C GLY A 656 -15.31 -15.71 41.64
N THR A 657 -15.71 -16.78 40.95
CA THR A 657 -15.35 -17.05 39.56
C THR A 657 -16.39 -16.47 38.61
N TYR A 658 -15.92 -15.89 37.50
CA TYR A 658 -16.77 -15.40 36.42
C TYR A 658 -17.51 -16.58 35.75
N ASN A 659 -18.83 -16.48 35.67
CA ASN A 659 -19.65 -17.44 34.94
C ASN A 659 -20.03 -16.87 33.56
N PRO A 660 -19.47 -17.37 32.46
CA PRO A 660 -19.81 -16.90 31.10
C PRO A 660 -21.24 -17.28 30.67
N PHE A 661 -21.89 -18.20 31.38
CA PHE A 661 -23.23 -18.68 31.08
C PHE A 661 -24.37 -17.78 31.60
N LEU A 662 -24.04 -16.67 32.30
CA LEU A 662 -25.05 -15.74 32.79
C LEU A 662 -25.65 -14.82 31.72
N TYR A 663 -24.97 -14.68 30.57
CA TYR A 663 -25.30 -13.69 29.53
C TYR A 663 -26.36 -14.17 28.54
N ASP A 664 -27.23 -13.24 28.12
CA ASP A 664 -28.35 -13.43 27.20
C ASP A 664 -27.88 -14.10 25.88
N ASN A 665 -26.77 -13.61 25.32
CA ASN A 665 -26.26 -14.06 24.02
C ASN A 665 -25.17 -15.13 24.16
N ILE A 666 -25.54 -16.24 24.83
CA ILE A 666 -24.68 -17.42 24.98
C ILE A 666 -24.32 -18.06 23.63
N THR A 667 -25.21 -17.97 22.65
CA THR A 667 -24.99 -18.43 21.26
C THR A 667 -23.74 -17.76 20.66
N ALA A 668 -23.65 -16.43 20.71
CA ALA A 668 -22.48 -15.71 20.22
C ALA A 668 -21.22 -15.89 21.08
N HIS A 669 -21.33 -16.46 22.29
CA HIS A 669 -20.18 -16.88 23.10
C HIS A 669 -19.65 -18.23 22.61
N PHE A 670 -20.50 -19.24 22.45
CA PHE A 670 -20.11 -20.53 21.89
C PHE A 670 -19.66 -20.43 20.41
N ASP A 671 -20.25 -19.53 19.61
CA ASP A 671 -19.79 -19.26 18.23
C ASP A 671 -18.34 -18.76 18.16
N ARG A 672 -17.82 -18.09 19.21
CA ARG A 672 -16.40 -17.72 19.30
C ARG A 672 -15.55 -18.93 19.69
N MET A 673 -16.00 -19.72 20.66
CA MET A 673 -15.32 -20.94 21.11
C MET A 673 -15.12 -21.97 20.00
N VAL A 674 -16.19 -22.30 19.27
CA VAL A 674 -16.12 -23.30 18.19
C VAL A 674 -15.34 -22.81 16.97
N ARG A 675 -15.24 -21.48 16.77
CA ARG A 675 -14.35 -20.87 15.78
C ARG A 675 -12.88 -21.01 16.18
N ASP A 676 -12.54 -20.77 17.45
CA ASP A 676 -11.19 -21.02 17.96
C ASP A 676 -10.81 -22.51 17.87
N PHE A 677 -11.75 -23.43 18.15
CA PHE A 677 -11.52 -24.86 17.95
C PHE A 677 -11.38 -25.23 16.46
N THR A 678 -12.15 -24.59 15.56
CA THR A 678 -12.02 -24.78 14.11
C THR A 678 -10.68 -24.24 13.59
N ASN A 679 -10.15 -23.17 14.16
CA ASN A 679 -8.78 -22.71 13.88
C ASN A 679 -7.73 -23.74 14.35
N ILE A 680 -7.90 -24.34 15.53
CA ILE A 680 -7.05 -25.46 15.99
C ILE A 680 -7.10 -26.63 14.99
N VAL A 681 -8.30 -27.07 14.60
CA VAL A 681 -8.48 -28.14 13.60
C VAL A 681 -7.79 -27.81 12.27
N ARG A 682 -7.89 -26.57 11.80
CA ARG A 682 -7.24 -26.05 10.59
C ARG A 682 -5.75 -25.69 10.76
N SER A 683 -5.13 -25.98 11.90
CA SER A 683 -3.70 -25.79 12.14
C SER A 683 -2.92 -27.08 12.41
N ALA A 684 -3.60 -28.22 12.54
CA ALA A 684 -2.98 -29.53 12.76
C ALA A 684 -2.17 -30.00 11.54
N THR A 685 -0.85 -30.14 11.69
CA THR A 685 0.12 -30.35 10.61
C THR A 685 -0.20 -31.52 9.69
N ASP A 686 -0.69 -32.63 10.26
CA ASP A 686 -0.90 -33.91 9.58
C ASP A 686 -2.39 -34.18 9.28
N SER A 687 -3.23 -33.14 9.33
CA SER A 687 -4.69 -33.26 9.14
C SER A 687 -5.28 -32.19 8.20
N ILE A 688 -4.41 -31.41 7.54
CA ILE A 688 -4.77 -30.28 6.67
C ILE A 688 -4.30 -30.49 5.22
N GLU A 689 -5.08 -29.95 4.29
CA GLU A 689 -4.71 -29.77 2.88
C GLU A 689 -4.65 -28.27 2.57
N MET A 690 -3.70 -27.84 1.74
CA MET A 690 -3.55 -26.43 1.36
C MET A 690 -4.36 -26.10 0.11
N VAL A 691 -5.34 -25.21 0.25
CA VAL A 691 -6.17 -24.70 -0.84
C VAL A 691 -5.45 -23.54 -1.54
N ASN A 692 -5.33 -23.62 -2.87
CA ASN A 692 -4.71 -22.61 -3.71
C ASN A 692 -5.64 -21.41 -3.93
N GLY A 693 -5.09 -20.20 -3.85
CA GLY A 693 -5.80 -18.93 -4.03
C GLY A 693 -5.04 -17.98 -4.95
N SER A 694 -5.79 -17.08 -5.59
CA SER A 694 -5.24 -16.05 -6.46
C SER A 694 -4.62 -14.92 -5.64
N ALA A 695 -3.33 -14.61 -5.86
CA ALA A 695 -2.68 -13.45 -5.27
C ALA A 695 -2.68 -12.26 -6.25
N PHE A 696 -3.08 -11.09 -5.75
CA PHE A 696 -3.15 -9.85 -6.52
C PHE A 696 -2.13 -8.84 -6.03
N ASP A 697 -1.67 -7.97 -6.92
CA ASP A 697 -0.67 -6.94 -6.62
C ASP A 697 -1.02 -5.64 -7.34
N GLN A 698 -0.66 -4.50 -6.76
CA GLN A 698 -0.86 -3.18 -7.36
C GLN A 698 0.27 -2.89 -8.34
N VAL A 699 0.04 -3.21 -9.61
CA VAL A 699 1.02 -2.97 -10.66
C VAL A 699 0.68 -1.67 -11.38
N SER A 700 1.63 -0.75 -11.47
CA SER A 700 1.49 0.44 -12.33
C SER A 700 1.39 0.00 -13.79
N VAL A 701 0.33 0.44 -14.48
CA VAL A 701 0.03 0.10 -15.88
C VAL A 701 0.22 1.35 -16.76
N VAL A 702 0.72 1.16 -17.98
CA VAL A 702 0.90 2.26 -18.95
C VAL A 702 -0.46 2.66 -19.54
N GLU A 703 -0.97 3.81 -19.14
CA GLU A 703 -2.14 4.47 -19.71
C GLU A 703 -1.69 5.50 -20.76
N VAL A 704 -2.28 5.46 -21.96
CA VAL A 704 -1.98 6.41 -23.03
C VAL A 704 -3.13 7.39 -23.19
N ARG A 705 -2.86 8.67 -22.96
CA ARG A 705 -3.83 9.78 -23.03
C ARG A 705 -3.73 10.46 -24.39
N TRP A 706 -4.33 9.84 -25.39
CA TRP A 706 -4.26 10.22 -26.81
C TRP A 706 -4.62 11.69 -27.10
N GLU A 707 -5.44 12.32 -26.26
CA GLU A 707 -5.79 13.75 -26.31
C GLU A 707 -4.56 14.67 -26.34
N TRP A 708 -3.51 14.35 -25.57
CA TRP A 708 -2.28 15.14 -25.49
C TRP A 708 -1.34 14.93 -26.69
N LEU A 709 -1.65 14.00 -27.60
CA LEU A 709 -0.95 13.85 -28.87
C LEU A 709 -1.54 14.73 -29.99
N SER A 710 -2.69 15.38 -29.75
CA SER A 710 -3.39 16.23 -30.72
C SER A 710 -2.53 17.41 -31.21
N LEU A 711 -2.01 18.23 -30.29
CA LEU A 711 -1.24 19.43 -30.62
C LEU A 711 0.02 19.12 -31.45
N PRO A 712 0.89 18.15 -31.09
CA PRO A 712 2.02 17.76 -31.93
C PRO A 712 1.62 17.31 -33.35
N LEU A 713 0.54 16.54 -33.50
CA LEU A 713 0.04 16.13 -34.82
C LEU A 713 -0.49 17.32 -35.63
N CYS A 714 -1.29 18.19 -35.03
CA CYS A 714 -1.78 19.40 -35.69
C CYS A 714 -0.63 20.30 -36.15
N LEU A 715 0.43 20.46 -35.35
CA LEU A 715 1.60 21.22 -35.75
C LEU A 715 2.39 20.55 -36.88
N LEU A 716 2.52 19.22 -36.88
CA LEU A 716 3.16 18.49 -37.98
C LEU A 716 2.38 18.64 -39.31
N VAL A 717 1.05 18.67 -39.26
CA VAL A 717 0.20 18.95 -40.43
C VAL A 717 0.28 20.42 -40.85
N PHE A 718 0.20 21.38 -39.92
CA PHE A 718 0.29 22.81 -40.24
C PHE A 718 1.67 23.21 -40.79
N THR A 719 2.75 22.58 -40.33
CA THR A 719 4.10 22.79 -40.87
C THR A 719 4.25 22.24 -42.28
N LEU A 720 3.64 21.09 -42.60
CA LEU A 720 3.58 20.58 -43.97
C LEU A 720 2.81 21.55 -44.88
N ILE A 721 1.62 22.00 -44.45
CA ILE A 721 0.80 22.96 -45.21
C ILE A 721 1.57 24.28 -45.43
N PHE A 722 2.23 24.80 -44.40
CA PHE A 722 3.05 26.01 -44.48
C PHE A 722 4.25 25.86 -45.42
N LEU A 723 4.98 24.73 -45.34
CA LEU A 723 6.11 24.43 -46.22
C LEU A 723 5.65 24.28 -47.68
N VAL A 724 4.59 23.51 -47.96
CA VAL A 724 4.05 23.34 -49.31
C VAL A 724 3.52 24.66 -49.87
N ALA A 725 2.79 25.46 -49.09
CA ALA A 725 2.26 26.75 -49.53
C ALA A 725 3.39 27.77 -49.82
N THR A 726 4.45 27.81 -49.02
CA THR A 726 5.61 28.67 -49.29
C THR A 726 6.43 28.20 -50.49
N ILE A 727 6.56 26.89 -50.71
CA ILE A 727 7.16 26.31 -51.93
C ILE A 727 6.36 26.70 -53.18
N VAL A 728 5.04 26.59 -53.15
CA VAL A 728 4.15 26.94 -54.28
C VAL A 728 4.18 28.45 -54.54
N GLN A 729 4.07 29.30 -53.53
CA GLN A 729 4.18 30.75 -53.73
C GLN A 729 5.55 31.14 -54.30
N SER A 730 6.62 30.53 -53.80
CA SER A 730 8.00 30.79 -54.25
C SER A 730 8.30 30.24 -55.66
N SER A 731 7.49 29.33 -56.21
CA SER A 731 7.64 28.84 -57.58
C SER A 731 6.81 29.63 -58.60
N MET A 732 5.68 30.21 -58.19
CA MET A 732 4.83 31.04 -59.07
C MET A 732 5.40 32.44 -59.32
N GLU A 733 6.15 33.00 -58.38
CA GLU A 733 6.78 34.33 -58.53
C GLU A 733 8.11 34.23 -59.32
N GLN A 734 8.02 34.09 -60.65
CA GLN A 734 9.15 33.79 -61.57
C GLN A 734 10.41 34.69 -61.44
N ASP A 735 10.29 35.92 -60.95
CA ASP A 735 11.41 36.85 -60.75
C ASP A 735 12.22 36.61 -59.46
N VAL A 736 11.77 35.76 -58.52
CA VAL A 736 12.34 35.68 -57.16
C VAL A 736 13.37 34.55 -57.04
N GLY A 737 14.58 34.89 -56.58
CA GLY A 737 15.52 33.89 -56.09
C GLY A 737 15.02 33.31 -54.76
N VAL A 738 15.24 32.01 -54.56
CA VAL A 738 15.05 31.41 -53.22
C VAL A 738 16.19 31.92 -52.35
N TRP A 739 15.88 32.86 -51.45
CA TRP A 739 16.84 33.59 -50.62
C TRP A 739 16.72 33.25 -49.14
N LYS A 740 15.58 32.70 -48.68
CA LYS A 740 15.33 32.21 -47.31
C LYS A 740 15.91 33.15 -46.23
N THR A 741 16.68 32.63 -45.26
CA THR A 741 17.33 33.43 -44.20
C THR A 741 18.66 34.09 -44.62
N SER A 742 19.13 33.93 -45.87
CA SER A 742 20.50 34.28 -46.25
C SER A 742 20.86 35.77 -46.15
N ALA A 743 21.90 36.07 -45.37
CA ALA A 743 22.47 37.42 -45.25
C ALA A 743 23.25 37.86 -46.51
N THR A 744 23.70 36.91 -47.33
CA THR A 744 24.37 37.19 -48.61
C THR A 744 23.46 37.90 -49.60
N ALA A 745 22.14 37.60 -49.61
CA ALA A 745 21.18 38.33 -50.44
C ALA A 745 21.08 39.82 -50.05
N THR A 746 21.09 40.15 -48.74
CA THR A 746 21.15 41.54 -48.27
C THR A 746 22.46 42.25 -48.57
N LEU A 747 23.59 41.53 -48.61
CA LEU A 747 24.92 42.11 -48.87
C LEU A 747 25.18 42.34 -50.36
N LEU A 748 24.82 41.37 -51.22
CA LEU A 748 25.03 41.44 -52.67
C LEU A 748 24.08 42.42 -53.37
N TYR A 749 22.86 42.59 -52.86
CA TYR A 749 21.88 43.57 -53.33
C TYR A 749 21.73 44.74 -52.35
N GLY A 750 22.87 45.23 -51.84
CA GLY A 750 22.94 46.29 -50.82
C GLY A 750 22.22 47.59 -51.20
N LEU A 751 21.85 48.38 -50.18
CA LEU A 751 21.08 49.62 -50.38
C LEU A 751 21.87 50.65 -51.20
N PRO A 752 21.26 51.29 -52.22
CA PRO A 752 21.95 52.24 -53.08
C PRO A 752 22.38 53.54 -52.38
N ASP A 753 23.27 54.29 -53.03
CA ASP A 753 24.00 55.40 -52.41
C ASP A 753 23.12 56.59 -52.02
N ASP A 754 21.95 56.76 -52.63
CA ASP A 754 20.93 57.72 -52.21
C ASP A 754 20.43 57.40 -50.80
N VAL A 755 20.18 56.13 -50.49
CA VAL A 755 19.77 55.67 -49.16
C VAL A 755 20.93 55.78 -48.17
N ARG A 756 22.15 55.39 -48.57
CA ARG A 756 23.34 55.49 -47.72
C ARG A 756 23.61 56.95 -47.33
N LYS A 757 23.48 57.88 -48.28
CA LYS A 757 23.59 59.33 -48.04
C LYS A 757 22.46 59.84 -47.14
N MET A 758 21.22 59.36 -47.29
CA MET A 758 20.11 59.76 -46.42
C MET A 758 20.37 59.42 -44.95
N PHE A 759 20.89 58.23 -44.63
CA PHE A 759 21.23 57.87 -43.24
C PHE A 759 22.45 58.61 -42.68
N VAL A 760 23.40 59.02 -43.53
CA VAL A 760 24.57 59.82 -43.12
C VAL A 760 24.23 61.31 -42.95
N ALA A 761 23.30 61.85 -43.74
CA ALA A 761 22.89 63.25 -43.72
C ALA A 761 21.95 63.61 -42.55
N VAL A 762 21.20 62.65 -41.99
CA VAL A 762 20.28 62.89 -40.85
C VAL A 762 21.05 62.88 -39.53
N LYS A 763 22.11 63.69 -39.44
CA LYS A 763 22.91 63.88 -38.21
C LYS A 763 22.27 64.89 -37.24
N ASP A 764 21.41 65.76 -37.75
CA ASP A 764 20.92 66.95 -37.02
C ASP A 764 19.53 66.79 -36.39
N ASN A 765 18.89 65.61 -36.52
CA ASN A 765 17.57 65.34 -35.93
C ASN A 765 17.67 64.35 -34.76
N LYS A 766 17.01 64.65 -33.64
CA LYS A 766 17.09 63.93 -32.35
C LYS A 766 16.36 62.57 -32.33
N GLY A 767 16.64 61.70 -33.30
CA GLY A 767 16.14 60.33 -33.37
C GLY A 767 17.26 59.35 -33.65
N THR A 768 17.24 58.17 -33.02
CA THR A 768 18.19 57.10 -33.36
C THR A 768 18.02 56.66 -34.82
N PRO A 769 19.06 56.17 -35.50
CA PRO A 769 18.93 55.68 -36.89
C PRO A 769 17.83 54.61 -37.04
N LEU A 770 17.60 53.81 -35.99
CA LEU A 770 16.51 52.83 -35.90
C LEU A 770 15.10 53.50 -35.92
N ALA A 771 14.93 54.62 -35.22
CA ALA A 771 13.66 55.37 -35.22
C ALA A 771 13.34 55.98 -36.59
N ASN A 772 14.36 56.42 -37.33
CA ASN A 772 14.21 56.93 -38.69
C ASN A 772 13.95 55.79 -39.69
N ALA A 773 14.68 54.66 -39.57
CA ALA A 773 14.44 53.46 -40.36
C ALA A 773 13.01 52.89 -40.20
N ARG A 774 12.39 53.00 -39.01
CA ARG A 774 10.98 52.62 -38.78
C ARG A 774 9.96 53.34 -39.68
N HIS A 775 10.31 54.51 -40.20
CA HIS A 775 9.44 55.33 -41.05
C HIS A 775 9.77 55.23 -42.55
N ALA A 776 10.97 54.76 -42.90
CA ALA A 776 11.36 54.47 -44.27
C ALA A 776 10.42 53.43 -44.91
N ARG A 777 9.96 53.72 -46.13
CA ARG A 777 9.20 52.76 -46.94
C ARG A 777 10.04 52.29 -48.13
N LEU A 778 10.27 50.99 -48.22
CA LEU A 778 11.04 50.36 -49.29
C LEU A 778 10.11 49.77 -50.36
N LYS A 779 10.65 49.71 -51.58
CA LYS A 779 10.07 49.02 -52.72
C LYS A 779 11.19 48.33 -53.50
N TRP A 780 11.03 47.05 -53.81
CA TRP A 780 11.90 46.35 -54.77
C TRP A 780 11.41 46.56 -56.20
N MET A 781 12.33 46.72 -57.16
CA MET A 781 12.00 46.76 -58.58
C MET A 781 12.95 45.84 -59.39
N SER A 782 12.36 45.01 -60.25
CA SER A 782 13.08 44.13 -61.18
C SER A 782 14.07 44.93 -62.03
N GLY A 783 15.35 44.54 -61.99
CA GLY A 783 16.44 45.20 -62.72
C GLY A 783 16.92 46.55 -62.15
N ALA A 784 16.28 47.11 -61.11
CA ALA A 784 16.61 48.45 -60.58
C ALA A 784 16.84 48.51 -59.06
N GLY A 785 16.82 47.34 -58.37
CA GLY A 785 17.16 47.20 -56.96
C GLY A 785 16.10 47.71 -55.97
N TRP A 786 16.54 47.97 -54.74
CA TRP A 786 15.74 48.64 -53.70
C TRP A 786 15.64 50.14 -53.98
N ARG A 787 14.48 50.75 -53.73
CA ARG A 787 14.33 52.22 -53.65
C ARG A 787 13.47 52.64 -52.47
N LEU A 788 13.75 53.82 -51.90
CA LEU A 788 12.86 54.48 -50.95
C LEU A 788 11.70 55.18 -51.68
N SER A 789 10.50 55.03 -51.14
CA SER A 789 9.29 55.68 -51.60
C SER A 789 8.99 56.91 -50.73
N GLY A 790 9.71 58.02 -50.94
CA GLY A 790 9.45 59.26 -50.20
C GLY A 790 10.24 60.52 -50.63
N ALA A 791 11.36 60.39 -51.36
CA ALA A 791 12.21 61.52 -51.72
C ALA A 791 11.79 62.23 -53.02
N ASN A 792 10.64 62.92 -53.00
CA ASN A 792 10.20 63.81 -54.10
C ASN A 792 10.45 65.29 -53.75
N ALA A 793 11.72 65.67 -53.62
CA ALA A 793 12.15 67.07 -53.61
C ALA A 793 13.57 67.17 -54.19
N PHE A 794 13.80 68.19 -55.04
CA PHE A 794 15.08 68.54 -55.67
C PHE A 794 15.72 67.47 -56.60
N SER A 795 15.41 67.59 -57.89
CA SER A 795 16.25 67.10 -59.00
C SER A 795 17.27 68.20 -59.38
N PRO A 796 18.35 67.91 -60.14
CA PRO A 796 18.19 68.01 -61.61
C PRO A 796 19.04 67.04 -62.47
N THR A 797 18.68 67.01 -63.76
CA THR A 797 19.51 66.68 -64.95
C THR A 797 20.22 65.32 -65.08
N SER A 798 19.82 64.57 -66.11
CA SER A 798 20.52 63.38 -66.63
C SER A 798 21.55 63.72 -67.73
N PRO A 799 22.69 63.02 -67.81
CA PRO A 799 23.40 62.78 -69.05
C PRO A 799 22.77 61.60 -69.82
N ARG A 800 22.67 61.69 -71.16
CA ARG A 800 22.24 60.57 -72.02
C ARG A 800 23.37 59.54 -72.17
N ALA A 801 23.06 58.25 -71.98
CA ALA A 801 23.78 57.16 -72.66
C ALA A 801 23.07 56.83 -73.99
N ARG A 802 23.83 56.43 -75.01
CA ARG A 802 23.33 56.30 -76.39
C ARG A 802 22.60 54.97 -76.63
N ARG A 803 21.55 55.00 -77.46
CA ARG A 803 21.14 53.81 -78.25
C ARG A 803 22.11 53.65 -79.42
N THR A 804 22.54 52.43 -79.69
CA THR A 804 23.14 52.04 -80.98
C THR A 804 22.06 51.62 -81.98
N PRO A 805 22.21 51.92 -83.29
CA PRO A 805 21.36 51.41 -84.37
C PRO A 805 21.80 50.00 -84.84
N PRO A 806 21.02 49.31 -85.71
CA PRO A 806 21.26 47.90 -86.07
C PRO A 806 21.98 47.69 -87.42
N GLN A 807 22.53 46.48 -87.59
CA GLN A 807 22.75 45.75 -88.86
C GLN A 807 22.32 44.29 -88.62
N VAL A 808 21.45 43.66 -89.42
CA VAL A 808 21.67 43.01 -90.75
C VAL A 808 22.60 41.79 -90.60
N THR A 809 22.21 40.54 -90.92
CA THR A 809 21.59 40.04 -92.18
C THR A 809 20.35 39.14 -92.05
N GLU A 810 19.47 39.15 -93.07
CA GLU A 810 19.24 38.05 -94.06
C GLU A 810 19.75 36.62 -93.71
N TRP A 811 19.09 35.48 -93.99
CA TRP A 811 17.94 35.13 -94.86
C TRP A 811 16.88 34.24 -94.13
N ASP A 812 15.74 34.00 -94.80
CA ASP A 812 14.60 33.09 -94.52
C ASP A 812 13.77 33.30 -93.23
#